data_AF-R4T0M1-F1
#
_entry.id   AF-R4T0M1-F1
#
_cell.length_a   1.000
_cell.length_b   1.000
_cell.length_c   1.000
_cell.angle_alpha   90.00
_cell.angle_beta   90.00
_cell.angle_gamma   90.00
#
_symmetry.space_group_name_H-M   'P 1'
#
loop_
_entity.id
_entity.type
_entity.pdbx_description
1 polymer ?
#
loop_
_entity_poly.entity_id
_entity_poly.type
_entity_poly.pdbx_seq_one_letter_code
_entity_poly.pdbx_strand_id
1 'polypeptide(L)'
;MPGKFLDHITRLVDGLTMQRRRTISAFVHRLSSQLSEPDQRVLLRALADPYPAVGRLEYEPTVPHVVRHRLLPVAVHRAQQELESAVLHALLQGMVLLESHPVARDYRVGHLVDDVRSSPDELRLRLHPVVLGPLLTNLLPIVDPDDPAELYGTAGARVYWDDLERVELWLADFSPQPRVVITGISETAWKAAKAYLDAEQSSALLLADAYPHSLAPAEAEVLARRPRVFGPNSLGSGVLRRIGVFRDAWWVKSSVRGDESLVVEWPDAPSQLNVLEQLCHRATQLTPGRFRLDIDPSGRIVELHDIDSSVPLPNDPGCKLLLRRISTTREEYLRSRHRYTPVPDHWQAWQKVFQAGRREVQLDLAVLWNRYTGEELHPSSDRVVKIRKAVTSTPHGKAIPEAHSTAQRILETSLLLMIRGSQPPYSGERYRGHQVFRMVSPRRDKMVINLHEKVLRWFLRAMLAPVQPHPGTDGLPGLRIVPRQHALELRLLDHDSVCTDALVVLDGVGAKRWREIWPNIRDSVHYDSGCVDPELMTSPRLSNGERAGMKFHRHSCGPISLGSAFLRRFGLVSCAYAVDVWTGGEGRDLHVEIDQGPSIPTLLDALADPVFGLVDGSVSIMHPSQRHPRVQDQRVVPDRYIGRENPPRRPPALILRQLDPSTRPSAMPSPVIS
;
A
#
# COMPACT_ATOMS: atom_id res chain seq x y z
N MET A 1 1.11 -11.39 -32.07
CA MET A 1 0.77 -9.96 -32.22
C MET A 1 0.92 -9.15 -30.90
N PRO A 2 0.49 -9.61 -29.71
CA PRO A 2 0.64 -8.86 -28.44
C PRO A 2 2.09 -8.51 -28.07
N GLY A 3 3.06 -9.35 -28.46
CA GLY A 3 4.49 -9.13 -28.18
C GLY A 3 5.05 -7.86 -28.83
N LYS A 4 4.59 -7.50 -30.05
CA LYS A 4 5.07 -6.27 -30.73
C LYS A 4 4.54 -4.99 -30.07
N PHE A 5 3.36 -5.04 -29.45
CA PHE A 5 2.76 -3.94 -28.68
C PHE A 5 3.55 -3.68 -27.39
N LEU A 6 3.86 -4.74 -26.64
CA LEU A 6 4.68 -4.67 -25.43
C LEU A 6 6.12 -4.22 -25.71
N ASP A 7 6.75 -4.73 -26.78
CA ASP A 7 8.12 -4.35 -27.15
C ASP A 7 8.24 -2.85 -27.52
N HIS A 8 7.26 -2.31 -28.23
CA HIS A 8 7.29 -0.90 -28.64
C HIS A 8 7.10 0.05 -27.45
N ILE A 9 6.19 -0.26 -26.53
CA ILE A 9 5.99 0.54 -25.32
C ILE A 9 7.18 0.38 -24.36
N THR A 10 7.79 -0.81 -24.27
CA THR A 10 8.98 -1.02 -23.43
C THR A 10 10.15 -0.14 -23.88
N ARG A 11 10.33 0.05 -25.20
CA ARG A 11 11.33 0.97 -25.76
C ARG A 11 11.04 2.45 -25.50
N LEU A 12 9.76 2.87 -25.55
CA LEU A 12 9.32 4.22 -25.13
C LEU A 12 9.55 4.47 -23.62
N VAL A 13 9.59 3.40 -22.82
CA VAL A 13 9.75 3.42 -21.36
C VAL A 13 11.21 3.27 -20.91
N ASP A 14 12.13 2.91 -21.81
CA ASP A 14 13.51 2.58 -21.46
C ASP A 14 14.32 3.74 -20.84
N GLY A 15 13.85 4.99 -20.97
CA GLY A 15 14.39 6.17 -20.27
C GLY A 15 13.96 6.34 -18.81
N LEU A 16 13.22 5.38 -18.22
CA LEU A 16 12.66 5.48 -16.87
C LEU A 16 13.29 4.46 -15.88
N THR A 17 13.42 4.88 -14.62
CA THR A 17 13.94 4.09 -13.48
C THR A 17 13.25 2.73 -13.32
N MET A 18 13.98 1.70 -12.86
CA MET A 18 13.55 0.29 -12.80
C MET A 18 12.16 0.03 -12.17
N GLN A 19 11.79 0.76 -11.11
CA GLN A 19 10.49 0.64 -10.44
C GLN A 19 9.31 1.07 -11.34
N ARG A 20 9.56 1.98 -12.30
CA ARG A 20 8.57 2.44 -13.28
C ARG A 20 8.32 1.45 -14.40
N ARG A 21 9.32 0.67 -14.79
CA ARG A 21 9.16 -0.38 -15.81
C ARG A 21 8.10 -1.41 -15.40
N ARG A 22 8.04 -1.77 -14.11
CA ARG A 22 7.05 -2.74 -13.58
C ARG A 22 5.64 -2.18 -13.54
N THR A 23 5.46 -0.94 -13.08
CA THR A 23 4.14 -0.28 -13.03
C THR A 23 3.60 0.00 -14.42
N ILE A 24 4.45 0.47 -15.34
CA ILE A 24 4.04 0.74 -16.72
C ILE A 24 3.78 -0.57 -17.45
N SER A 25 4.60 -1.62 -17.31
CA SER A 25 4.32 -2.93 -17.92
C SER A 25 3.01 -3.53 -17.42
N ALA A 26 2.72 -3.45 -16.12
CA ALA A 26 1.44 -3.92 -15.55
C ALA A 26 0.24 -3.07 -16.02
N PHE A 27 0.41 -1.75 -16.13
CA PHE A 27 -0.60 -0.84 -16.66
C PHE A 27 -0.88 -1.12 -18.15
N VAL A 28 0.17 -1.25 -18.95
CA VAL A 28 0.13 -1.56 -20.38
C VAL A 28 -0.51 -2.92 -20.64
N HIS A 29 -0.16 -3.93 -19.84
CA HIS A 29 -0.77 -5.26 -19.91
C HIS A 29 -2.25 -5.23 -19.50
N ARG A 30 -2.62 -4.41 -18.51
CA ARG A 30 -4.01 -4.23 -18.11
C ARG A 30 -4.80 -3.51 -19.21
N LEU A 31 -4.23 -2.48 -19.82
CA LEU A 31 -4.84 -1.74 -20.92
C LEU A 31 -4.99 -2.58 -22.19
N SER A 32 -3.99 -3.36 -22.55
CA SER A 32 -4.08 -4.27 -23.69
C SER A 32 -5.17 -5.34 -23.48
N SER A 33 -5.42 -5.77 -22.23
CA SER A 33 -6.52 -6.69 -21.95
C SER A 33 -7.92 -6.05 -22.01
N GLN A 34 -8.00 -4.72 -21.92
CA GLN A 34 -9.28 -3.99 -21.88
C GLN A 34 -9.66 -3.37 -23.23
N LEU A 35 -8.68 -3.02 -24.07
CA LEU A 35 -8.91 -2.37 -25.36
C LEU A 35 -9.07 -3.39 -26.49
N SER A 36 -9.93 -3.08 -27.46
CA SER A 36 -10.02 -3.86 -28.70
C SER A 36 -8.71 -3.73 -29.50
N GLU A 37 -8.37 -4.70 -30.35
CA GLU A 37 -7.16 -4.62 -31.17
C GLU A 37 -7.11 -3.36 -32.08
N PRO A 38 -8.22 -2.88 -32.67
CA PRO A 38 -8.26 -1.57 -33.32
C PRO A 38 -7.86 -0.42 -32.39
N ASP A 39 -8.44 -0.37 -31.18
CA ASP A 39 -8.16 0.68 -30.20
C ASP A 39 -6.70 0.65 -29.73
N GLN A 40 -6.13 -0.53 -29.56
CA GLN A 40 -4.70 -0.70 -29.23
C GLN A 40 -3.80 -0.15 -30.32
N ARG A 41 -4.14 -0.38 -31.60
CA ARG A 41 -3.37 0.16 -32.75
C ARG A 41 -3.47 1.67 -32.84
N VAL A 42 -4.65 2.24 -32.60
CA VAL A 42 -4.83 3.69 -32.57
C VAL A 42 -4.04 4.31 -31.42
N LEU A 43 -4.08 3.69 -30.23
CA LEU A 43 -3.29 4.13 -29.09
C LEU A 43 -1.78 4.06 -29.36
N LEU A 44 -1.27 2.95 -29.93
CA LEU A 44 0.15 2.84 -30.27
C LEU A 44 0.57 3.90 -31.27
N ARG A 45 -0.22 4.15 -32.31
CA ARG A 45 0.08 5.21 -33.29
C ARG A 45 0.12 6.57 -32.62
N ALA A 46 -0.83 6.85 -31.71
CA ALA A 46 -0.84 8.11 -30.97
C ALA A 46 0.32 8.26 -29.98
N LEU A 47 0.81 7.16 -29.39
CA LEU A 47 1.99 7.14 -28.51
C LEU A 47 3.32 7.23 -29.28
N ALA A 48 3.33 6.78 -30.53
CA ALA A 48 4.52 6.76 -31.39
C ALA A 48 4.67 8.03 -32.23
N ASP A 49 3.63 8.86 -32.34
CA ASP A 49 3.67 10.10 -33.11
C ASP A 49 4.56 11.13 -32.38
N PRO A 50 5.74 11.47 -32.94
CA PRO A 50 6.61 12.46 -32.33
C PRO A 50 5.90 13.81 -32.28
N TYR A 51 6.15 14.58 -31.23
CA TYR A 51 5.53 15.89 -31.07
C TYR A 51 5.90 16.80 -32.26
N PRO A 52 4.94 17.48 -32.91
CA PRO A 52 5.28 18.47 -33.93
C PRO A 52 6.09 19.59 -33.30
N ALA A 53 7.11 20.06 -34.04
CA ALA A 53 8.00 21.13 -33.63
C ALA A 53 7.23 22.42 -33.27
N VAL A 54 7.81 23.18 -32.34
CA VAL A 54 7.34 24.47 -31.78
C VAL A 54 6.66 25.36 -32.84
N GLY A 55 5.41 25.77 -32.58
CA GLY A 55 4.58 26.65 -33.43
C GLY A 55 3.13 26.71 -32.95
N ARG A 56 2.29 27.56 -33.59
CA ARG A 56 0.84 27.60 -33.31
C ARG A 56 0.20 26.32 -33.84
N LEU A 57 -0.26 25.47 -32.94
CA LEU A 57 -0.76 24.14 -33.26
C LEU A 57 -2.18 23.99 -32.71
N GLU A 58 -3.11 23.65 -33.59
CA GLU A 58 -4.44 23.15 -33.22
C GLU A 58 -4.34 21.63 -33.13
N TYR A 59 -4.68 21.07 -31.97
CA TYR A 59 -4.62 19.62 -31.75
C TYR A 59 -6.00 19.01 -31.90
N GLU A 60 -6.22 18.27 -32.99
CA GLU A 60 -7.37 17.36 -33.05
C GLU A 60 -7.08 16.06 -32.28
N PRO A 61 -8.01 15.60 -31.44
CA PRO A 61 -7.87 14.35 -30.71
C PRO A 61 -7.85 13.14 -31.66
N THR A 62 -6.67 12.56 -31.93
CA THR A 62 -6.57 11.35 -32.79
C THR A 62 -6.93 10.06 -32.06
N VAL A 63 -6.98 10.06 -30.72
CA VAL A 63 -7.36 8.90 -29.90
C VAL A 63 -8.86 8.97 -29.58
N PRO A 64 -9.65 7.92 -29.92
CA PRO A 64 -11.06 7.85 -29.59
C PRO A 64 -11.32 8.12 -28.11
N HIS A 65 -12.37 8.87 -27.83
CA HIS A 65 -12.79 9.26 -26.49
C HIS A 65 -12.85 8.07 -25.52
N VAL A 66 -13.37 6.93 -25.98
CA VAL A 66 -13.49 5.69 -25.20
C VAL A 66 -12.12 5.16 -24.73
N VAL A 67 -11.10 5.23 -25.58
CA VAL A 67 -9.74 4.77 -25.26
C VAL A 67 -9.08 5.70 -24.26
N ARG A 68 -9.26 7.02 -24.43
CA ARG A 68 -8.74 8.05 -23.52
C ARG A 68 -9.33 7.93 -22.13
N HIS A 69 -10.65 7.76 -22.03
CA HIS A 69 -11.34 7.59 -20.76
C HIS A 69 -10.87 6.35 -19.98
N ARG A 70 -10.26 5.36 -20.64
CA ARG A 70 -9.70 4.18 -19.98
C ARG A 70 -8.25 4.38 -19.54
N LEU A 71 -7.49 5.25 -20.20
CA LEU A 71 -6.09 5.56 -19.89
C LEU A 71 -5.98 6.54 -18.73
N LEU A 72 -6.64 7.68 -18.89
CA LEU A 72 -6.64 8.79 -17.96
C LEU A 72 -8.05 9.38 -17.94
N PRO A 73 -8.97 8.76 -17.18
CA PRO A 73 -10.31 9.30 -17.01
C PRO A 73 -10.23 10.79 -16.67
N VAL A 74 -11.11 11.60 -17.28
CA VAL A 74 -11.35 13.00 -16.90
C VAL A 74 -12.64 13.03 -16.08
N ALA A 75 -12.76 13.98 -15.15
CA ALA A 75 -13.99 14.18 -14.39
C ALA A 75 -15.12 14.56 -15.36
N VAL A 76 -16.22 13.81 -15.34
CA VAL A 76 -17.35 14.02 -16.25
C VAL A 76 -18.29 15.12 -15.73
N HIS A 77 -18.39 15.25 -14.40
CA HIS A 77 -19.29 16.18 -13.76
C HIS A 77 -18.57 17.46 -13.32
N ARG A 78 -19.22 18.61 -13.53
CA ARG A 78 -18.72 19.94 -13.10
C ARG A 78 -18.41 19.97 -11.60
N ALA A 79 -19.27 19.37 -10.77
CA ALA A 79 -19.05 19.29 -9.32
C ALA A 79 -17.73 18.59 -8.96
N GLN A 80 -17.40 17.50 -9.67
CA GLN A 80 -16.15 16.77 -9.48
C GLN A 80 -14.94 17.61 -9.95
N GLN A 81 -15.08 18.32 -11.07
CA GLN A 81 -14.04 19.22 -11.58
C GLN A 81 -13.79 20.39 -10.61
N GLU A 82 -14.85 20.94 -10.01
CA GLU A 82 -14.77 21.99 -8.98
C GLU A 82 -14.02 21.50 -7.74
N LEU A 83 -14.40 20.34 -7.19
CA LEU A 83 -13.71 19.75 -6.04
C LEU A 83 -12.24 19.46 -6.35
N GLU A 84 -11.94 18.89 -7.51
CA GLU A 84 -10.55 18.59 -7.89
C GLU A 84 -9.72 19.85 -8.11
N SER A 85 -10.31 20.91 -8.66
CA SER A 85 -9.61 22.20 -8.84
C SER A 85 -9.36 22.88 -7.50
N ALA A 86 -10.32 22.81 -6.57
CA ALA A 86 -10.14 23.26 -5.19
C ALA A 86 -9.01 22.49 -4.49
N VAL A 87 -8.99 21.16 -4.63
CA VAL A 87 -7.91 20.32 -4.09
C VAL A 87 -6.56 20.66 -4.71
N LEU A 88 -6.48 20.89 -6.02
CA LEU A 88 -5.25 21.36 -6.67
C LEU A 88 -4.77 22.67 -6.06
N HIS A 89 -5.66 23.66 -5.98
CA HIS A 89 -5.33 24.97 -5.46
C HIS A 89 -4.83 24.89 -4.02
N ALA A 90 -5.59 24.21 -3.15
CA ALA A 90 -5.25 24.03 -1.75
C ALA A 90 -3.95 23.24 -1.57
N LEU A 91 -3.73 22.21 -2.39
CA LEU A 91 -2.48 21.43 -2.40
C LEU A 91 -1.29 22.34 -2.72
N LEU A 92 -1.35 23.11 -3.80
CA LEU A 92 -0.25 23.95 -4.25
C LEU A 92 0.01 25.14 -3.31
N GLN A 93 -1.02 25.70 -2.66
CA GLN A 93 -0.85 26.67 -1.57
C GLN A 93 -0.24 26.02 -0.32
N GLY A 94 -0.68 24.81 0.04
CA GLY A 94 -0.11 24.05 1.15
C GLY A 94 1.36 23.71 0.93
N MET A 95 1.78 23.42 -0.30
CA MET A 95 3.19 23.17 -0.64
C MET A 95 4.07 24.40 -0.41
N VAL A 96 3.55 25.58 -0.74
CA VAL A 96 4.22 26.85 -0.43
C VAL A 96 4.43 27.02 1.08
N LEU A 97 3.46 26.63 1.91
CA LEU A 97 3.60 26.63 3.37
C LEU A 97 4.68 25.63 3.82
N LEU A 98 4.68 24.43 3.25
CA LEU A 98 5.68 23.40 3.55
C LEU A 98 7.10 23.84 3.24
N GLU A 99 7.34 24.55 2.13
CA GLU A 99 8.67 25.06 1.79
C GLU A 99 9.22 26.08 2.78
N SER A 100 8.34 26.86 3.40
CA SER A 100 8.76 27.81 4.43
C SER A 100 9.36 27.09 5.65
N HIS A 101 9.00 25.82 5.85
CA HIS A 101 9.36 25.04 7.02
C HIS A 101 10.65 24.19 6.84
N PRO A 102 11.68 24.33 7.70
CA PRO A 102 12.97 23.64 7.56
C PRO A 102 12.90 22.12 7.33
N VAL A 103 11.95 21.44 7.97
CA VAL A 103 11.80 19.98 7.88
C VAL A 103 11.15 19.54 6.56
N ALA A 104 10.27 20.35 6.00
CA ALA A 104 9.57 20.04 4.75
C ALA A 104 10.27 20.63 3.51
N ARG A 105 11.30 21.46 3.72
CA ARG A 105 12.12 22.01 2.65
C ARG A 105 12.64 20.94 1.71
N ASP A 106 13.03 19.75 2.15
CA ASP A 106 13.68 18.78 1.25
C ASP A 106 12.72 17.94 0.39
N TYR A 107 11.40 18.17 0.50
CA TYR A 107 10.42 17.45 -0.28
C TYR A 107 10.17 18.12 -1.64
N ARG A 108 10.29 17.34 -2.71
CA ARG A 108 9.85 17.73 -4.06
C ARG A 108 8.37 17.42 -4.23
N VAL A 109 7.75 17.98 -5.27
CA VAL A 109 6.34 17.68 -5.64
C VAL A 109 6.12 16.18 -5.76
N GLY A 110 7.04 15.47 -6.43
CA GLY A 110 6.98 14.02 -6.59
C GLY A 110 7.13 13.19 -5.32
N HIS A 111 7.54 13.81 -4.21
CA HIS A 111 7.62 13.17 -2.89
C HIS A 111 6.39 13.49 -2.03
N LEU A 112 5.56 14.44 -2.46
CA LEU A 112 4.38 14.90 -1.73
C LEU A 112 3.10 14.26 -2.30
N VAL A 113 3.08 13.99 -3.61
CA VAL A 113 2.03 13.20 -4.29
C VAL A 113 2.65 11.95 -4.89
N ASP A 114 2.43 10.81 -4.23
CA ASP A 114 3.03 9.53 -4.60
C ASP A 114 2.30 8.82 -5.75
N ASP A 115 0.97 8.88 -5.76
CA ASP A 115 0.12 8.17 -6.72
C ASP A 115 -1.17 8.95 -6.96
N VAL A 116 -1.66 8.89 -8.20
CA VAL A 116 -2.93 9.50 -8.62
C VAL A 116 -3.68 8.48 -9.44
N ARG A 117 -4.87 8.07 -8.95
CA ARG A 117 -5.75 7.15 -9.65
C ARG A 117 -7.08 7.82 -9.90
N SER A 118 -7.35 8.13 -11.15
CA SER A 118 -8.58 8.78 -11.55
C SER A 118 -9.62 7.79 -12.03
N SER A 119 -10.89 8.16 -11.85
CA SER A 119 -12.08 7.61 -12.50
C SER A 119 -13.01 8.78 -12.88
N PRO A 120 -14.07 8.58 -13.68
CA PRO A 120 -15.00 9.66 -14.02
C PRO A 120 -15.59 10.41 -12.81
N ASP A 121 -15.89 9.68 -11.74
CA ASP A 121 -16.68 10.18 -10.60
C ASP A 121 -15.90 10.25 -9.29
N GLU A 122 -14.66 9.76 -9.28
CA GLU A 122 -13.81 9.71 -8.09
C GLU A 122 -12.34 9.89 -8.48
N LEU A 123 -11.62 10.69 -7.69
CA LEU A 123 -10.17 10.80 -7.74
C LEU A 123 -9.55 10.24 -6.47
N ARG A 124 -8.61 9.32 -6.60
CA ARG A 124 -7.80 8.84 -5.47
C ARG A 124 -6.41 9.41 -5.53
N LEU A 125 -5.98 10.00 -4.42
CA LEU A 125 -4.64 10.53 -4.22
C LEU A 125 -3.92 9.68 -3.17
N ARG A 126 -2.62 9.46 -3.35
CA ARG A 126 -1.75 9.02 -2.26
C ARG A 126 -0.82 10.16 -1.94
N LEU A 127 -1.02 10.79 -0.79
CA LEU A 127 -0.25 11.95 -0.37
C LEU A 127 0.74 11.55 0.72
N HIS A 128 1.88 12.24 0.76
CA HIS A 128 2.75 12.14 1.92
C HIS A 128 2.02 12.75 3.14
N PRO A 129 2.03 12.09 4.32
CA PRO A 129 1.29 12.54 5.50
C PRO A 129 1.48 14.01 5.90
N VAL A 130 2.67 14.55 5.61
CA VAL A 130 3.05 15.93 5.91
C VAL A 130 2.20 16.97 5.18
N VAL A 131 1.63 16.61 4.04
CA VAL A 131 0.83 17.51 3.19
C VAL A 131 -0.57 17.71 3.75
N LEU A 132 -1.06 16.73 4.53
CA LEU A 132 -2.47 16.66 4.86
C LEU A 132 -2.95 17.86 5.68
N GLY A 133 -2.19 18.30 6.70
CA GLY A 133 -2.53 19.49 7.48
C GLY A 133 -2.65 20.74 6.60
N PRO A 134 -1.56 21.17 5.94
CA PRO A 134 -1.59 22.33 5.04
C PRO A 134 -2.63 22.25 3.92
N LEU A 135 -2.86 21.07 3.35
CA LEU A 135 -3.92 20.87 2.36
C LEU A 135 -5.29 21.20 2.96
N LEU A 136 -5.63 20.62 4.11
CA LEU A 136 -6.92 20.81 4.74
C LEU A 136 -7.12 22.25 5.22
N THR A 137 -6.08 22.89 5.74
CA THR A 137 -6.08 24.32 6.11
C THR A 137 -6.49 25.23 4.96
N ASN A 138 -6.01 24.95 3.74
CA ASN A 138 -6.33 25.76 2.56
C ASN A 138 -7.62 25.30 1.85
N LEU A 139 -8.13 24.11 2.17
CA LEU A 139 -9.29 23.53 1.51
C LEU A 139 -10.59 23.73 2.30
N LEU A 140 -10.56 23.49 3.61
CA LEU A 140 -11.78 23.49 4.41
C LEU A 140 -12.34 24.89 4.58
N PRO A 141 -13.67 25.05 4.58
CA PRO A 141 -14.32 26.34 4.70
C PRO A 141 -14.25 26.85 6.14
N ILE A 142 -13.81 28.08 6.29
CA ILE A 142 -13.60 28.74 7.58
C ILE A 142 -14.18 30.14 7.51
N VAL A 143 -14.95 30.51 8.54
CA VAL A 143 -15.49 31.87 8.67
C VAL A 143 -14.50 32.71 9.47
N ASP A 144 -14.22 33.92 9.00
CA ASP A 144 -13.43 34.89 9.75
C ASP A 144 -14.21 35.32 11.02
N PRO A 145 -13.65 35.17 12.23
CA PRO A 145 -14.34 35.61 13.45
C PRO A 145 -14.55 37.14 13.49
N ASP A 146 -13.70 37.92 12.83
CA ASP A 146 -13.77 39.38 12.82
C ASP A 146 -14.68 39.91 11.69
N ASP A 147 -14.82 39.15 10.60
CA ASP A 147 -15.78 39.42 9.52
C ASP A 147 -16.53 38.14 9.10
N PRO A 148 -17.70 37.86 9.70
CA PRO A 148 -18.49 36.67 9.36
C PRO A 148 -18.95 36.59 7.89
N ALA A 149 -18.85 37.68 7.12
CA ALA A 149 -19.12 37.69 5.69
C ALA A 149 -17.94 37.19 4.84
N GLU A 150 -16.75 37.10 5.43
CA GLU A 150 -15.56 36.53 4.80
C GLU A 150 -15.43 35.03 5.08
N LEU A 151 -15.21 34.27 4.01
CA LEU A 151 -15.04 32.82 4.03
C LEU A 151 -13.70 32.49 3.37
N TYR A 152 -12.82 31.84 4.12
CA TYR A 152 -11.59 31.25 3.61
C TYR A 152 -11.83 29.79 3.22
N GLY A 153 -10.98 29.27 2.32
CA GLY A 153 -11.08 27.90 1.83
C GLY A 153 -12.18 27.71 0.79
N THR A 154 -12.69 26.48 0.68
CA THR A 154 -13.69 26.10 -0.32
C THR A 154 -15.05 25.92 0.31
N ALA A 155 -15.98 26.82 0.01
CA ALA A 155 -17.38 26.72 0.42
C ALA A 155 -17.95 25.34 0.08
N GLY A 156 -18.57 24.68 1.06
CA GLY A 156 -19.17 23.35 0.96
C GLY A 156 -18.17 22.20 1.05
N ALA A 157 -16.85 22.43 1.10
CA ALA A 157 -15.89 21.34 1.24
C ALA A 157 -15.99 20.70 2.63
N ARG A 158 -15.97 19.37 2.65
CA ARG A 158 -16.06 18.55 3.86
C ARG A 158 -14.98 17.49 3.86
N VAL A 159 -14.68 16.99 5.04
CA VAL A 159 -13.68 15.95 5.25
C VAL A 159 -14.20 14.89 6.21
N TYR A 160 -13.89 13.64 5.90
CA TYR A 160 -14.14 12.50 6.76
C TYR A 160 -12.92 11.60 6.75
N TRP A 161 -12.53 11.06 7.90
CA TRP A 161 -11.50 10.03 7.98
C TRP A 161 -12.15 8.72 8.41
N ASP A 162 -11.89 7.64 7.67
CA ASP A 162 -12.40 6.31 7.95
C ASP A 162 -11.35 5.40 8.62
N ASP A 163 -11.80 4.27 9.16
CA ASP A 163 -10.96 3.26 9.80
C ASP A 163 -10.09 2.46 8.81
N LEU A 164 -10.19 2.74 7.50
CA LEU A 164 -9.43 2.10 6.43
C LEU A 164 -8.21 2.93 5.97
N GLU A 165 -7.77 3.88 6.81
CA GLU A 165 -6.65 4.79 6.54
C GLU A 165 -6.89 5.70 5.33
N ARG A 166 -8.13 6.20 5.19
CA ARG A 166 -8.52 7.10 4.10
C ARG A 166 -9.12 8.37 4.63
N VAL A 167 -8.85 9.45 3.91
CA VAL A 167 -9.52 10.73 4.08
C VAL A 167 -10.37 10.98 2.84
N GLU A 168 -11.66 11.15 3.03
CA GLU A 168 -12.60 11.47 1.98
C GLU A 168 -12.92 12.96 2.01
N LEU A 169 -12.91 13.57 0.83
CA LEU A 169 -13.28 14.96 0.60
C LEU A 169 -14.47 15.01 -0.36
N TRP A 170 -15.45 15.85 -0.06
CA TRP A 170 -16.62 16.07 -0.91
C TRP A 170 -17.14 17.51 -0.80
N LEU A 171 -18.07 17.88 -1.68
CA LEU A 171 -18.82 19.13 -1.62
C LEU A 171 -20.26 18.85 -1.15
N ALA A 172 -20.70 19.52 -0.09
CA ALA A 172 -21.97 19.24 0.61
C ALA A 172 -23.23 19.67 -0.18
N ASP A 173 -23.11 20.53 -1.18
CA ASP A 173 -24.19 21.13 -1.95
C ASP A 173 -24.51 20.41 -3.27
N PHE A 174 -23.82 19.30 -3.57
CA PHE A 174 -24.05 18.52 -4.79
C PHE A 174 -24.64 17.14 -4.51
N SER A 175 -25.49 16.67 -5.44
CA SER A 175 -26.02 15.30 -5.49
C SER A 175 -26.04 14.80 -6.94
N PRO A 176 -25.28 13.75 -7.31
CA PRO A 176 -24.38 12.97 -6.45
C PRO A 176 -23.19 13.79 -5.95
N GLN A 177 -22.67 13.43 -4.78
CA GLN A 177 -21.54 14.15 -4.16
C GLN A 177 -20.25 13.86 -4.94
N PRO A 178 -19.49 14.89 -5.36
CA PRO A 178 -18.15 14.69 -5.89
C PRO A 178 -17.24 14.15 -4.80
N ARG A 179 -16.27 13.30 -5.14
CA ARG A 179 -15.42 12.61 -4.17
C ARG A 179 -13.95 12.62 -4.57
N VAL A 180 -13.11 13.03 -3.62
CA VAL A 180 -11.66 12.82 -3.65
C VAL A 180 -11.26 11.99 -2.44
N VAL A 181 -10.58 10.87 -2.66
CA VAL A 181 -10.14 9.96 -1.59
C VAL A 181 -8.63 10.01 -1.46
N ILE A 182 -8.12 10.50 -0.34
CA ILE A 182 -6.71 10.47 0.01
C ILE A 182 -6.43 9.17 0.78
N THR A 183 -5.53 8.34 0.25
CA THR A 183 -5.22 7.01 0.79
C THR A 183 -3.86 6.99 1.49
N GLY A 184 -3.67 6.02 2.39
CA GLY A 184 -2.41 5.83 3.12
C GLY A 184 -2.24 6.81 4.28
N ILE A 185 -3.35 7.31 4.83
CA ILE A 185 -3.37 8.23 5.96
C ILE A 185 -3.62 7.44 7.23
N SER A 186 -2.54 7.12 7.94
CA SER A 186 -2.65 6.48 9.25
C SER A 186 -3.39 7.37 10.25
N GLU A 187 -3.91 6.77 11.32
CA GLU A 187 -4.55 7.50 12.41
C GLU A 187 -3.63 8.59 13.00
N THR A 188 -2.33 8.30 13.12
CA THR A 188 -1.32 9.27 13.57
C THR A 188 -1.18 10.46 12.61
N ALA A 189 -1.17 10.19 11.30
CA ALA A 189 -1.11 11.24 10.29
C ALA A 189 -2.35 12.13 10.34
N TRP A 190 -3.52 11.52 10.51
CA TRP A 190 -4.78 12.22 10.68
C TRP A 190 -4.82 13.08 11.95
N LYS A 191 -4.43 12.52 13.10
CA LYS A 191 -4.32 13.26 14.36
C LYS A 191 -3.34 14.44 14.26
N ALA A 192 -2.22 14.24 13.57
CA ALA A 192 -1.23 15.31 13.34
C ALA A 192 -1.78 16.40 12.42
N ALA A 193 -2.54 16.03 11.38
CA ALA A 193 -3.22 17.00 10.53
C ALA A 193 -4.25 17.80 11.32
N LYS A 194 -5.11 17.14 12.13
CA LYS A 194 -6.04 17.84 13.03
C LYS A 194 -5.35 18.82 13.96
N ALA A 195 -4.28 18.40 14.63
CA ALA A 195 -3.52 19.30 15.50
C ALA A 195 -2.88 20.48 14.75
N TYR A 196 -2.51 20.30 13.47
CA TYR A 196 -2.06 21.40 12.63
C TYR A 196 -3.20 22.39 12.36
N LEU A 197 -4.38 21.89 11.97
CA LEU A 197 -5.57 22.72 11.74
C LEU A 197 -5.96 23.49 13.02
N ASP A 198 -6.05 22.80 14.15
CA ASP A 198 -6.44 23.39 15.43
C ASP A 198 -5.47 24.51 15.86
N ALA A 199 -4.17 24.35 15.55
CA ALA A 199 -3.17 25.36 15.88
C ALA A 199 -3.24 26.57 14.93
N GLU A 200 -3.39 26.34 13.63
CA GLU A 200 -3.47 27.41 12.62
C GLU A 200 -4.75 28.24 12.77
N GLN A 201 -5.85 27.61 13.19
CA GLN A 201 -7.19 28.17 13.14
C GLN A 201 -7.92 28.05 14.48
N SER A 202 -7.19 28.21 15.58
CA SER A 202 -7.74 28.05 16.94
C SER A 202 -8.96 28.93 17.27
N SER A 203 -9.07 30.11 16.64
CA SER A 203 -10.21 31.04 16.77
C SER A 203 -11.27 30.88 15.68
N ALA A 204 -10.99 30.08 14.65
CA ALA A 204 -11.83 30.00 13.46
C ALA A 204 -12.82 28.82 13.57
N LEU A 205 -14.08 29.08 13.24
CA LEU A 205 -15.13 28.07 13.35
C LEU A 205 -15.06 27.12 12.15
N LEU A 206 -14.65 25.87 12.39
CA LEU A 206 -14.71 24.81 11.39
C LEU A 206 -16.17 24.43 11.13
N LEU A 207 -16.69 24.87 9.97
CA LEU A 207 -18.08 24.63 9.58
C LEU A 207 -18.36 23.15 9.28
N ALA A 208 -17.32 22.37 8.96
CA ALA A 208 -17.44 20.97 8.59
C ALA A 208 -17.99 20.08 9.71
N ASP A 209 -17.70 20.40 10.98
CA ASP A 209 -18.18 19.63 12.12
C ASP A 209 -19.65 19.95 12.47
N ALA A 210 -20.04 21.22 12.32
CA ALA A 210 -21.41 21.66 12.61
C ALA A 210 -22.40 21.33 11.48
N TYR A 211 -21.94 21.33 10.23
CA TYR A 211 -22.76 21.13 9.04
C TYR A 211 -22.18 20.04 8.13
N PRO A 212 -22.08 18.78 8.59
CA PRO A 212 -21.35 17.72 7.86
C PRO A 212 -21.97 17.35 6.50
N HIS A 213 -23.27 17.59 6.31
CA HIS A 213 -24.01 17.17 5.12
C HIS A 213 -24.82 18.29 4.46
N SER A 214 -24.56 19.55 4.82
CA SER A 214 -25.24 20.71 4.25
C SER A 214 -24.29 21.90 4.21
N LEU A 215 -24.61 22.91 3.40
CA LEU A 215 -23.96 24.21 3.53
C LEU A 215 -24.34 24.85 4.87
N ALA A 216 -23.37 25.47 5.53
CA ALA A 216 -23.64 26.42 6.59
C ALA A 216 -24.28 27.69 5.99
N PRO A 217 -25.02 28.48 6.79
CA PRO A 217 -25.64 29.71 6.31
C PRO A 217 -24.64 30.69 5.65
N ALA A 218 -23.46 30.87 6.24
CA ALA A 218 -22.41 31.74 5.70
C ALA A 218 -21.88 31.23 4.34
N GLU A 219 -21.69 29.91 4.18
CA GLU A 219 -21.28 29.32 2.90
C GLU A 219 -22.35 29.54 1.82
N ALA A 220 -23.63 29.36 2.18
CA ALA A 220 -24.75 29.57 1.26
C ALA A 220 -24.85 31.05 0.84
N GLU A 221 -24.64 31.99 1.77
CA GLU A 221 -24.62 33.42 1.48
C GLU A 221 -23.46 33.82 0.55
N VAL A 222 -22.25 33.30 0.81
CA VAL A 222 -21.09 33.53 -0.07
C VAL A 222 -21.34 32.97 -1.46
N LEU A 223 -21.84 31.74 -1.56
CA LEU A 223 -22.15 31.11 -2.85
C LEU A 223 -23.28 31.81 -3.62
N ALA A 224 -24.24 32.42 -2.91
CA ALA A 224 -25.29 33.22 -3.52
C ALA A 224 -24.75 34.54 -4.12
N ARG A 225 -23.68 35.10 -3.54
CA ARG A 225 -23.04 36.33 -4.02
C ARG A 225 -21.95 36.09 -5.05
N ARG A 226 -21.20 35.00 -4.92
CA ARG A 226 -20.02 34.70 -5.72
C ARG A 226 -19.91 33.18 -5.95
N PRO A 227 -19.81 32.71 -7.21
CA PRO A 227 -19.57 31.30 -7.47
C PRO A 227 -18.19 30.86 -6.93
N ARG A 228 -17.97 29.55 -6.81
CA ARG A 228 -16.62 29.01 -6.55
C ARG A 228 -15.71 29.33 -7.74
N VAL A 229 -14.69 30.15 -7.52
CA VAL A 229 -13.73 30.52 -8.56
C VAL A 229 -12.37 29.90 -8.25
N PHE A 230 -12.10 28.74 -8.84
CA PHE A 230 -10.77 28.10 -8.85
C PHE A 230 -10.13 28.15 -10.25
N GLY A 231 -10.60 29.10 -11.06
CA GLY A 231 -10.28 29.22 -12.47
C GLY A 231 -11.07 28.21 -13.31
N PRO A 232 -10.59 27.89 -14.51
CA PRO A 232 -11.22 26.91 -15.37
C PRO A 232 -11.16 25.50 -14.74
N ASN A 233 -12.27 25.08 -14.13
CA ASN A 233 -12.34 23.85 -13.33
C ASN A 233 -11.95 22.58 -14.12
N SER A 234 -12.24 22.54 -15.42
CA SER A 234 -11.85 21.43 -16.29
C SER A 234 -10.32 21.32 -16.39
N LEU A 235 -9.62 22.45 -16.56
CA LEU A 235 -8.17 22.52 -16.64
C LEU A 235 -7.52 22.24 -15.28
N GLY A 236 -8.05 22.79 -14.19
CA GLY A 236 -7.58 22.50 -12.84
C GLY A 236 -7.68 21.01 -12.48
N SER A 237 -8.84 20.39 -12.73
CA SER A 237 -9.04 18.94 -12.59
C SER A 237 -8.06 18.14 -13.47
N GLY A 238 -7.91 18.55 -14.75
CA GLY A 238 -6.98 17.92 -15.70
C GLY A 238 -5.53 17.95 -15.21
N VAL A 239 -5.10 19.08 -14.64
CA VAL A 239 -3.76 19.26 -14.07
C VAL A 239 -3.59 18.41 -12.81
N LEU A 240 -4.55 18.40 -11.88
CA LEU A 240 -4.46 17.58 -10.66
C LEU A 240 -4.30 16.09 -10.99
N ARG A 241 -5.11 15.58 -11.91
CA ARG A 241 -5.05 14.19 -12.39
C ARG A 241 -3.71 13.82 -13.02
N ARG A 242 -2.89 14.82 -13.37
CA ARG A 242 -1.57 14.71 -13.98
C ARG A 242 -0.49 15.42 -13.18
N ILE A 243 -0.70 15.69 -11.89
CA ILE A 243 0.24 16.48 -11.09
C ILE A 243 1.66 15.89 -11.07
N GLY A 244 1.76 14.57 -11.31
CA GLY A 244 3.01 13.86 -11.51
C GLY A 244 3.89 14.37 -12.67
N VAL A 245 3.38 15.16 -13.62
CA VAL A 245 4.23 15.80 -14.64
C VAL A 245 5.24 16.75 -14.01
N PHE A 246 4.88 17.38 -12.87
CA PHE A 246 5.73 18.30 -12.14
C PHE A 246 6.57 17.62 -11.06
N ARG A 247 6.65 16.30 -11.04
CA ARG A 247 7.29 15.57 -9.92
C ARG A 247 8.74 15.95 -9.64
N ASP A 248 9.46 16.39 -10.68
CA ASP A 248 10.87 16.75 -10.62
C ASP A 248 11.05 18.23 -10.21
N ALA A 249 9.95 19.00 -10.19
CA ALA A 249 9.91 20.36 -9.70
C ALA A 249 10.05 20.40 -8.19
N TRP A 250 10.80 21.42 -7.79
CA TRP A 250 11.01 21.74 -6.39
C TRP A 250 9.71 22.17 -5.73
N TRP A 251 9.01 23.09 -6.39
CA TRP A 251 7.69 23.54 -6.00
C TRP A 251 6.82 23.76 -7.23
N VAL A 252 5.51 23.76 -7.00
CA VAL A 252 4.52 24.18 -7.99
C VAL A 252 3.57 25.14 -7.28
N LYS A 253 3.25 26.26 -7.93
CA LYS A 253 2.29 27.24 -7.45
C LYS A 253 1.18 27.36 -8.46
N SER A 254 -0.06 27.41 -7.99
CA SER A 254 -1.18 27.87 -8.80
C SER A 254 -1.62 29.25 -8.38
N SER A 255 -2.05 30.05 -9.35
CA SER A 255 -2.87 31.23 -9.09
C SER A 255 -3.98 31.30 -10.12
N VAL A 256 -5.08 31.93 -9.73
CA VAL A 256 -6.28 32.05 -10.54
C VAL A 256 -6.47 33.53 -10.86
N ARG A 257 -6.75 33.85 -12.13
CA ARG A 257 -7.08 35.22 -12.57
C ARG A 257 -8.50 35.19 -13.13
N GLY A 258 -9.46 35.53 -12.29
CA GLY A 258 -10.88 35.35 -12.61
C GLY A 258 -11.26 33.87 -12.79
N ASP A 259 -12.39 33.62 -13.43
CA ASP A 259 -12.85 32.30 -13.84
C ASP A 259 -12.18 31.80 -15.14
N GLU A 260 -11.60 32.70 -15.92
CA GLU A 260 -11.05 32.40 -17.25
C GLU A 260 -9.66 31.75 -17.22
N SER A 261 -8.82 32.05 -16.22
CA SER A 261 -7.38 31.74 -16.30
C SER A 261 -6.82 31.02 -15.07
N LEU A 262 -6.19 29.87 -15.30
CA LEU A 262 -5.37 29.17 -14.31
C LEU A 262 -3.88 29.35 -14.66
N VAL A 263 -3.09 29.88 -13.73
CA VAL A 263 -1.64 30.02 -13.89
C VAL A 263 -0.95 28.96 -13.05
N VAL A 264 -0.09 28.14 -13.65
CA VAL A 264 0.77 27.17 -12.95
C VAL A 264 2.22 27.51 -13.19
N GLU A 265 2.95 27.71 -12.09
CA GLU A 265 4.34 28.15 -12.09
C GLU A 265 5.22 27.12 -11.39
N TRP A 266 6.43 26.90 -11.90
CA TRP A 266 7.44 26.05 -11.27
C TRP A 266 8.86 26.45 -11.69
N PRO A 267 9.88 26.23 -10.85
CA PRO A 267 11.28 26.50 -11.18
C PRO A 267 11.97 25.28 -11.82
N ASP A 268 13.10 25.53 -12.50
CA ASP A 268 14.06 24.51 -12.90
C ASP A 268 13.46 23.32 -13.67
N ALA A 269 13.43 22.11 -13.12
CA ALA A 269 12.88 20.93 -13.79
C ALA A 269 11.41 20.71 -13.41
N PRO A 270 10.60 20.00 -14.21
CA PRO A 270 10.86 19.57 -15.58
C PRO A 270 10.96 20.78 -16.55
N SER A 271 11.52 20.55 -17.74
CA SER A 271 11.50 21.57 -18.79
C SER A 271 10.06 21.87 -19.21
N GLN A 272 9.82 23.10 -19.65
CA GLN A 272 8.51 23.54 -20.13
C GLN A 272 8.00 22.68 -21.28
N LEU A 273 8.88 22.35 -22.24
CA LEU A 273 8.55 21.44 -23.32
C LEU A 273 8.10 20.07 -22.82
N ASN A 274 8.77 19.49 -21.82
CA ASN A 274 8.39 18.18 -21.28
C ASN A 274 7.04 18.21 -20.55
N VAL A 275 6.72 19.31 -19.85
CA VAL A 275 5.38 19.50 -19.27
C VAL A 275 4.33 19.60 -20.36
N LEU A 276 4.57 20.39 -21.41
CA LEU A 276 3.66 20.50 -22.55
C LEU A 276 3.45 19.18 -23.26
N GLU A 277 4.53 18.47 -23.54
CA GLU A 277 4.49 17.14 -24.13
C GLU A 277 3.58 16.25 -23.30
N GLN A 278 3.74 16.19 -21.98
CA GLN A 278 2.91 15.32 -21.16
C GLN A 278 1.44 15.79 -21.02
N LEU A 279 1.20 17.10 -20.97
CA LEU A 279 -0.14 17.66 -20.75
C LEU A 279 -1.00 17.74 -22.02
N CYS A 280 -0.40 17.91 -23.20
CA CYS A 280 -1.14 18.03 -24.48
C CYS A 280 -0.91 16.85 -25.44
N HIS A 281 -0.10 15.85 -25.05
CA HIS A 281 0.04 14.62 -25.82
C HIS A 281 -1.32 13.98 -26.08
N ARG A 282 -1.54 13.51 -27.32
CA ARG A 282 -2.86 13.12 -27.82
C ARG A 282 -3.53 11.99 -27.02
N ALA A 283 -2.75 11.15 -26.34
CA ALA A 283 -3.27 10.12 -25.43
C ALA A 283 -3.50 10.60 -23.98
N THR A 284 -2.87 11.71 -23.58
CA THR A 284 -2.83 12.20 -22.20
C THR A 284 -3.34 13.64 -22.05
N GLN A 285 -4.04 14.20 -23.03
CA GLN A 285 -4.59 15.56 -23.01
C GLN A 285 -5.32 15.88 -21.70
N LEU A 286 -5.15 17.10 -21.20
CA LEU A 286 -5.75 17.63 -19.96
C LEU A 286 -7.28 17.44 -19.90
N THR A 287 -7.98 17.87 -20.94
CA THR A 287 -9.44 17.79 -21.12
C THR A 287 -9.77 17.15 -22.48
N PRO A 288 -11.00 16.63 -22.67
CA PRO A 288 -11.48 16.25 -23.99
C PRO A 288 -11.72 17.52 -24.81
N GLY A 289 -11.00 17.72 -25.91
CA GLY A 289 -11.25 18.84 -26.81
C GLY A 289 -10.04 19.21 -27.68
N ARG A 290 -10.23 20.27 -28.48
CA ARG A 290 -9.19 20.98 -29.20
C ARG A 290 -8.53 22.01 -28.29
N PHE A 291 -7.19 22.02 -28.32
CA PHE A 291 -6.41 23.04 -27.64
C PHE A 291 -5.69 23.92 -28.64
N ARG A 292 -5.65 25.23 -28.37
CA ARG A 292 -4.69 26.13 -29.00
C ARG A 292 -3.51 26.31 -28.07
N LEU A 293 -2.32 26.08 -28.61
CA LEU A 293 -1.07 26.38 -27.94
C LEU A 293 -0.50 27.70 -28.47
N ASP A 294 -0.42 28.71 -27.62
CA ASP A 294 0.27 29.96 -27.93
C ASP A 294 1.52 30.05 -27.04
N ILE A 295 2.70 30.04 -27.66
CA ILE A 295 3.99 30.15 -26.97
C ILE A 295 4.47 31.58 -27.14
N ASP A 296 4.78 32.26 -26.04
CA ASP A 296 5.30 33.61 -26.10
C ASP A 296 6.67 33.66 -26.82
N PRO A 297 7.09 34.81 -27.37
CA PRO A 297 8.37 34.92 -28.08
C PRO A 297 9.58 34.52 -27.22
N SER A 298 9.47 34.59 -25.89
CA SER A 298 10.52 34.17 -24.97
C SER A 298 10.59 32.66 -24.74
N GLY A 299 9.54 31.92 -25.13
CA GLY A 299 9.40 30.49 -24.89
C GLY A 299 9.19 30.13 -23.41
N ARG A 300 8.90 31.10 -22.54
CA ARG A 300 8.76 30.95 -21.09
C ARG A 300 7.33 30.91 -20.61
N ILE A 301 6.41 31.48 -21.38
CA ILE A 301 4.98 31.47 -21.09
C ILE A 301 4.29 30.71 -22.21
N VAL A 302 3.53 29.70 -21.81
CA VAL A 302 2.73 28.93 -22.75
C VAL A 302 1.28 29.03 -22.33
N GLU A 303 0.45 29.51 -23.24
CA GLU A 303 -0.99 29.60 -23.09
C GLU A 303 -1.63 28.40 -23.78
N LEU A 304 -2.39 27.63 -23.01
CA LEU A 304 -3.23 26.54 -23.47
C LEU A 304 -4.69 27.00 -23.42
N HIS A 305 -5.31 27.17 -24.57
CA HIS A 305 -6.72 27.57 -24.67
C HIS A 305 -7.58 26.33 -24.92
N ASP A 306 -8.64 26.13 -24.14
CA ASP A 306 -9.64 25.09 -24.37
C ASP A 306 -10.69 25.61 -25.37
N ILE A 307 -10.65 25.13 -26.62
CA ILE A 307 -11.48 25.66 -27.71
C ILE A 307 -12.91 25.07 -27.67
N ASP A 308 -13.10 23.89 -27.09
CA ASP A 308 -14.36 23.12 -27.17
C ASP A 308 -15.30 23.34 -25.96
N SER A 309 -15.01 24.31 -25.09
CA SER A 309 -15.97 24.73 -24.05
C SER A 309 -17.21 25.32 -24.72
N SER A 310 -18.30 24.56 -24.72
CA SER A 310 -19.49 24.81 -25.53
C SER A 310 -20.22 26.10 -25.12
N VAL A 311 -19.87 27.20 -25.79
CA VAL A 311 -20.67 28.28 -26.40
C VAL A 311 -19.65 29.41 -26.67
N PRO A 312 -19.13 29.56 -27.91
CA PRO A 312 -18.24 30.66 -28.22
C PRO A 312 -19.08 31.93 -28.30
N LEU A 313 -19.09 32.74 -27.25
CA LEU A 313 -19.45 34.15 -27.40
C LEU A 313 -18.35 34.81 -28.23
N PRO A 314 -18.66 35.68 -29.22
CA PRO A 314 -17.66 36.24 -30.16
C PRO A 314 -16.51 37.06 -29.55
N ASN A 315 -16.43 37.19 -28.22
CA ASN A 315 -15.39 37.92 -27.49
C ASN A 315 -15.05 37.27 -26.13
N ASP A 316 -15.48 36.03 -25.89
CA ASP A 316 -15.10 35.31 -24.66
C ASP A 316 -13.74 34.61 -24.93
N PRO A 317 -12.64 35.04 -24.29
CA PRO A 317 -11.30 34.56 -24.60
C PRO A 317 -11.09 33.06 -24.32
N GLY A 318 -12.10 32.37 -23.80
CA GLY A 318 -12.04 30.95 -23.50
C GLY A 318 -11.22 30.67 -22.25
N CYS A 319 -11.48 29.52 -21.64
CA CYS A 319 -10.71 29.05 -20.50
C CYS A 319 -9.25 28.80 -20.91
N LYS A 320 -8.29 29.40 -20.19
CA LYS A 320 -6.86 29.24 -20.47
C LYS A 320 -6.02 28.77 -19.29
N LEU A 321 -5.06 27.90 -19.57
CA LEU A 321 -4.00 27.47 -18.67
C LEU A 321 -2.68 28.13 -19.08
N LEU A 322 -2.14 28.97 -18.20
CA LEU A 322 -0.85 29.63 -18.35
C LEU A 322 0.22 28.82 -17.62
N LEU A 323 1.10 28.18 -18.38
CA LEU A 323 2.24 27.45 -17.85
C LEU A 323 3.48 28.33 -17.88
N ARG A 324 4.06 28.61 -16.71
CA ARG A 324 5.24 29.48 -16.59
C ARG A 324 6.38 28.77 -15.86
N ARG A 325 7.43 28.46 -16.60
CA ARG A 325 8.71 28.06 -15.99
C ARG A 325 9.47 29.30 -15.56
N ILE A 326 9.70 29.45 -14.26
CA ILE A 326 10.47 30.58 -13.75
C ILE A 326 11.97 30.25 -13.73
N SER A 327 12.81 31.25 -13.98
CA SER A 327 14.27 31.12 -13.97
C SER A 327 14.88 31.37 -12.58
N THR A 328 14.05 31.46 -11.54
CA THR A 328 14.50 31.74 -10.18
C THR A 328 15.13 30.50 -9.57
N THR A 329 16.35 30.65 -9.06
CA THR A 329 17.00 29.56 -8.31
C THR A 329 16.24 29.28 -7.01
N ARG A 330 16.35 28.06 -6.49
CA ARG A 330 15.81 27.69 -5.17
C ARG A 330 16.19 28.72 -4.09
N GLU A 331 17.44 29.18 -4.09
CA GLU A 331 17.97 30.11 -3.09
C GLU A 331 17.38 31.52 -3.21
N GLU A 332 17.21 32.03 -4.43
CA GLU A 332 16.57 33.32 -4.66
C GLU A 332 15.09 33.30 -4.26
N TYR A 333 14.39 32.22 -4.58
CA TYR A 333 13.00 32.03 -4.17
C TYR A 333 12.88 32.00 -2.63
N LEU A 334 13.70 31.19 -1.96
CA LEU A 334 13.71 31.12 -0.49
C LEU A 334 14.08 32.47 0.14
N ARG A 335 15.06 33.21 -0.42
CA ARG A 335 15.41 34.57 0.02
C ARG A 335 14.25 35.55 -0.13
N SER A 336 13.51 35.48 -1.24
CA SER A 336 12.32 36.34 -1.45
C SER A 336 11.18 36.03 -0.47
N ARG A 337 11.10 34.78 0.00
CA ARG A 337 10.08 34.28 0.92
C ARG A 337 10.43 34.45 2.40
N HIS A 338 11.68 34.75 2.77
CA HIS A 338 12.09 34.96 4.17
C HIS A 338 11.37 36.12 4.88
N ARG A 339 10.53 36.91 4.20
CA ARG A 339 9.59 37.83 4.84
C ARG A 339 8.35 37.14 5.44
N TYR A 340 8.04 35.92 4.99
CA TYR A 340 7.01 35.07 5.57
C TYR A 340 7.67 34.15 6.59
N THR A 341 7.61 34.54 7.87
CA THR A 341 8.05 33.67 8.95
C THR A 341 6.86 32.79 9.29
N PRO A 342 6.83 31.50 8.92
CA PRO A 342 5.75 30.62 9.34
C PRO A 342 5.68 30.67 10.87
N VAL A 343 4.47 30.74 11.41
CA VAL A 343 4.26 30.71 12.86
C VAL A 343 4.83 29.37 13.35
N PRO A 344 5.92 29.36 14.15
CA PRO A 344 6.62 28.12 14.50
C PRO A 344 5.71 27.10 15.21
N ASP A 345 4.62 27.57 15.80
CA ASP A 345 3.75 26.81 16.70
C ASP A 345 2.90 25.76 15.97
N HIS A 346 2.40 26.04 14.75
CA HIS A 346 1.51 25.10 14.04
C HIS A 346 2.27 23.87 13.56
N TRP A 347 3.48 24.08 13.03
CA TRP A 347 4.34 22.97 12.67
C TRP A 347 4.84 22.21 13.89
N GLN A 348 5.16 22.91 14.98
CA GLN A 348 5.51 22.23 16.22
C GLN A 348 4.36 21.36 16.74
N ALA A 349 3.10 21.79 16.62
CA ALA A 349 1.94 20.97 16.96
C ALA A 349 1.86 19.71 16.09
N TRP A 350 1.96 19.87 14.75
CA TRP A 350 2.00 18.74 13.83
C TRP A 350 3.17 17.79 14.15
N GLN A 351 4.38 18.34 14.27
CA GLN A 351 5.59 17.59 14.54
C GLN A 351 5.53 16.91 15.89
N LYS A 352 4.95 17.52 16.92
CA LYS A 352 4.78 16.93 18.25
C LYS A 352 3.86 15.71 18.17
N VAL A 353 2.71 15.81 17.50
CA VAL A 353 1.76 14.68 17.36
C VAL A 353 2.32 13.61 16.43
N PHE A 354 2.85 14.01 15.28
CA PHE A 354 3.41 13.09 14.29
C PHE A 354 4.67 12.40 14.81
N GLN A 355 5.54 13.10 15.55
CA GLN A 355 6.69 12.50 16.23
C GLN A 355 6.30 11.76 17.50
N ALA A 356 5.21 12.08 18.20
CA ALA A 356 4.73 11.26 19.31
C ALA A 356 4.26 9.91 18.79
N GLY A 357 3.42 9.90 17.75
CA GLY A 357 2.97 8.65 17.13
C GLY A 357 4.07 7.95 16.31
N ARG A 358 5.03 8.68 15.70
CA ARG A 358 6.25 8.05 15.16
C ARG A 358 7.20 7.60 16.27
N ARG A 359 7.25 8.21 17.45
CA ARG A 359 8.04 7.69 18.57
C ARG A 359 7.38 6.46 19.14
N GLU A 360 6.06 6.39 19.19
CA GLU A 360 5.33 5.18 19.57
C GLU A 360 5.57 4.06 18.54
N VAL A 361 5.36 4.36 17.24
CA VAL A 361 5.51 3.39 16.15
C VAL A 361 6.98 3.10 15.76
N GLN A 362 7.92 4.04 15.93
CA GLN A 362 9.37 3.83 15.69
C GLN A 362 10.13 3.45 16.97
N LEU A 363 9.67 3.76 18.20
CA LEU A 363 10.16 2.99 19.34
C LEU A 363 9.66 1.57 19.17
N ASP A 364 8.39 1.32 18.86
CA ASP A 364 7.93 -0.05 18.65
C ASP A 364 8.67 -0.69 17.47
N LEU A 365 8.71 -0.11 16.27
CA LEU A 365 9.38 -0.74 15.13
C LEU A 365 10.91 -0.69 15.16
N ALA A 366 11.59 0.31 15.73
CA ALA A 366 13.06 0.31 15.82
C ALA A 366 13.56 -0.44 17.06
N VAL A 367 12.79 -0.51 18.15
CA VAL A 367 13.04 -1.44 19.27
C VAL A 367 12.64 -2.86 18.89
N LEU A 368 11.67 -3.09 18.00
CA LEU A 368 11.44 -4.40 17.39
C LEU A 368 12.57 -4.72 16.40
N TRP A 369 12.85 -3.88 15.40
CA TRP A 369 13.83 -4.14 14.33
C TRP A 369 15.26 -4.33 14.85
N ASN A 370 15.79 -3.39 15.63
CA ASN A 370 17.16 -3.44 16.19
C ASN A 370 17.32 -4.59 17.21
N ARG A 371 16.21 -5.13 17.73
CA ARG A 371 16.18 -6.25 18.69
C ARG A 371 15.91 -7.61 18.04
N TYR A 372 15.52 -7.63 16.76
CA TYR A 372 15.18 -8.85 16.03
C TYR A 372 16.09 -9.17 14.85
N THR A 373 16.77 -8.19 14.26
CA THR A 373 17.64 -8.42 13.09
C THR A 373 19.14 -8.34 13.41
N GLY A 374 19.54 -7.67 14.50
CA GLY A 374 20.94 -7.58 14.92
C GLY A 374 21.87 -6.79 13.98
N GLU A 375 21.33 -6.02 13.03
CA GLU A 375 22.15 -5.07 12.27
C GLU A 375 22.55 -3.90 13.18
N GLU A 376 23.85 -3.66 13.34
CA GLU A 376 24.35 -2.47 14.06
C GLU A 376 23.88 -1.20 13.37
N LEU A 377 22.91 -0.50 13.98
CA LEU A 377 22.78 0.93 13.77
C LEU A 377 24.06 1.59 14.31
N HIS A 378 24.91 2.05 13.39
CA HIS A 378 26.20 2.69 13.65
C HIS A 378 26.19 3.50 14.97
N PRO A 379 27.05 3.16 15.96
CA PRO A 379 26.93 3.62 17.35
C PRO A 379 27.19 5.12 17.59
N SER A 380 27.43 5.92 16.55
CA SER A 380 27.76 7.35 16.68
C SER A 380 26.54 8.27 16.82
N SER A 381 25.30 7.76 16.83
CA SER A 381 24.13 8.61 17.06
C SER A 381 23.71 8.61 18.52
N ASP A 382 23.76 9.78 19.16
CA ASP A 382 23.17 10.11 20.48
C ASP A 382 21.72 9.63 20.66
N ARG A 383 21.04 9.31 19.55
CA ARG A 383 19.71 8.68 19.50
C ARG A 383 19.68 7.27 20.11
N VAL A 384 20.73 6.46 19.92
CA VAL A 384 20.74 5.04 20.36
C VAL A 384 20.87 4.93 21.89
N VAL A 385 21.69 5.78 22.51
CA VAL A 385 21.84 5.83 23.98
C VAL A 385 20.54 6.25 24.67
N LYS A 386 19.79 7.17 24.06
CA LYS A 386 18.48 7.63 24.57
C LYS A 386 17.39 6.56 24.45
N ILE A 387 17.39 5.77 23.37
CA ILE A 387 16.44 4.67 23.16
C ILE A 387 16.69 3.53 24.17
N ARG A 388 17.95 3.17 24.43
CA ARG A 388 18.30 2.09 25.37
C ARG A 388 17.89 2.41 26.81
N LYS A 389 17.99 3.67 27.25
CA LYS A 389 17.51 4.15 28.56
C LYS A 389 15.97 4.15 28.69
N ALA A 390 15.24 4.39 27.61
CA ALA A 390 13.78 4.39 27.61
C ALA A 390 13.20 2.96 27.71
N VAL A 391 13.84 1.97 27.08
CA VAL A 391 13.38 0.57 27.10
C VAL A 391 13.61 -0.11 28.46
N THR A 392 14.66 0.26 29.19
CA THR A 392 14.93 -0.29 30.53
C THR A 392 14.06 0.33 31.63
N SER A 393 13.28 1.37 31.32
CA SER A 393 12.46 2.11 32.31
C SER A 393 10.95 1.87 32.19
N THR A 394 10.47 1.13 31.18
CA THR A 394 9.06 0.70 31.09
C THR A 394 8.89 -0.71 31.69
N PRO A 395 8.27 -0.85 32.87
CA PRO A 395 7.92 -2.15 33.39
C PRO A 395 6.73 -2.66 32.56
N HIS A 396 6.93 -3.79 31.86
CA HIS A 396 5.92 -4.56 31.12
C HIS A 396 5.61 -4.08 29.69
N GLY A 397 6.61 -4.11 28.81
CA GLY A 397 6.33 -4.32 27.38
C GLY A 397 5.48 -5.59 27.24
N LYS A 398 4.26 -5.49 26.68
CA LYS A 398 3.35 -6.63 26.54
C LYS A 398 4.01 -7.66 25.63
N ALA A 399 4.29 -8.85 26.17
CA ALA A 399 4.85 -9.95 25.39
C ALA A 399 3.97 -10.26 24.17
N ILE A 400 4.58 -10.79 23.10
CA ILE A 400 3.83 -11.28 21.94
C ILE A 400 2.77 -12.26 22.46
N PRO A 401 1.47 -12.05 22.18
CA PRO A 401 0.44 -12.94 22.70
C PRO A 401 0.70 -14.35 22.18
N GLU A 402 0.63 -15.34 23.04
CA GLU A 402 0.60 -16.74 22.62
C GLU A 402 -0.80 -17.11 22.13
N ALA A 403 -0.90 -18.20 21.38
CA ALA A 403 -2.18 -18.74 20.93
C ALA A 403 -3.05 -19.14 22.12
N HIS A 404 -4.31 -18.69 22.10
CA HIS A 404 -5.28 -18.86 23.19
C HIS A 404 -5.80 -20.28 23.36
N SER A 405 -5.67 -21.13 22.34
CA SER A 405 -6.15 -22.51 22.38
C SER A 405 -5.24 -23.48 21.62
N THR A 406 -5.37 -24.77 21.93
CA THR A 406 -4.70 -25.84 21.19
C THR A 406 -5.11 -25.86 19.72
N ALA A 407 -6.39 -25.60 19.42
CA ALA A 407 -6.89 -25.55 18.05
C ALA A 407 -6.23 -24.40 17.26
N GLN A 408 -6.06 -23.23 17.88
CA GLN A 408 -5.33 -22.11 17.29
C GLN A 408 -3.85 -22.48 17.02
N ARG A 409 -3.18 -23.15 17.97
CA ARG A 409 -1.77 -23.60 17.79
C ARG A 409 -1.61 -24.58 16.63
N ILE A 410 -2.58 -25.48 16.46
CA ILE A 410 -2.62 -26.42 15.34
C ILE A 410 -2.74 -25.66 14.02
N LEU A 411 -3.73 -24.77 13.90
CA LEU A 411 -3.94 -23.98 12.70
C LEU A 411 -2.70 -23.15 12.34
N GLU A 412 -2.08 -22.51 13.32
CA GLU A 412 -0.84 -21.74 13.15
C GLU A 412 0.35 -22.61 12.72
N THR A 413 0.56 -23.74 13.36
CA THR A 413 1.67 -24.64 13.00
C THR A 413 1.48 -25.22 11.60
N SER A 414 0.26 -25.60 11.24
CA SER A 414 -0.05 -26.08 9.89
C SER A 414 0.25 -25.02 8.83
N LEU A 415 -0.09 -23.75 9.08
CA LEU A 415 0.25 -22.65 8.16
C LEU A 415 1.76 -22.51 7.96
N LEU A 416 2.54 -22.65 9.05
CA LEU A 416 3.98 -22.61 8.97
C LEU A 416 4.55 -23.79 8.14
N LEU A 417 4.01 -24.99 8.32
CA LEU A 417 4.42 -26.18 7.57
C LEU A 417 4.05 -26.11 6.08
N MET A 418 2.97 -25.41 5.73
CA MET A 418 2.56 -25.23 4.33
C MET A 418 3.47 -24.31 3.51
N ILE A 419 4.47 -23.67 4.14
CA ILE A 419 5.55 -23.00 3.40
C ILE A 419 6.16 -23.97 2.38
N ARG A 420 6.46 -25.20 2.79
CA ARG A 420 7.10 -26.21 1.93
C ARG A 420 6.20 -26.67 0.79
N GLY A 421 4.92 -26.86 1.05
CA GLY A 421 3.92 -27.26 0.06
C GLY A 421 3.50 -26.14 -0.91
N SER A 422 3.87 -24.88 -0.63
CA SER A 422 3.49 -23.73 -1.46
C SER A 422 4.35 -23.53 -2.73
N GLN A 423 5.16 -24.53 -3.09
CA GLN A 423 6.06 -24.48 -4.25
C GLN A 423 5.30 -24.76 -5.56
N PRO A 424 5.52 -23.97 -6.63
CA PRO A 424 4.98 -24.27 -7.95
C PRO A 424 5.62 -25.55 -8.53
N PRO A 425 4.84 -26.54 -9.02
CA PRO A 425 5.34 -27.87 -9.40
C PRO A 425 6.24 -27.94 -10.64
N TYR A 426 6.53 -26.83 -11.34
CA TYR A 426 7.29 -26.83 -12.60
C TYR A 426 8.21 -25.63 -12.80
N SER A 427 8.58 -24.89 -11.76
CA SER A 427 9.70 -23.96 -11.95
C SER A 427 10.98 -24.79 -12.02
N GLY A 428 11.54 -25.01 -13.22
CA GLY A 428 12.93 -25.47 -13.36
C GLY A 428 13.96 -24.57 -12.64
N GLU A 429 13.50 -23.46 -12.08
CA GLU A 429 14.18 -22.65 -11.09
C GLU A 429 14.28 -23.42 -9.75
N ARG A 430 15.52 -23.76 -9.36
CA ARG A 430 15.87 -24.25 -8.01
C ARG A 430 15.18 -23.41 -6.95
N TYR A 431 14.79 -24.04 -5.84
CA TYR A 431 14.27 -23.43 -4.60
C TYR A 431 14.55 -21.93 -4.50
N ARG A 432 13.68 -21.12 -5.12
CA ARG A 432 13.66 -19.68 -4.90
C ARG A 432 12.74 -19.50 -3.73
N GLY A 433 13.29 -19.69 -2.53
CA GLY A 433 12.56 -19.47 -1.29
C GLY A 433 11.74 -18.22 -1.38
N HIS A 434 10.43 -18.39 -1.43
CA HIS A 434 9.54 -17.26 -1.52
C HIS A 434 9.33 -16.77 -0.10
N GLN A 435 9.34 -15.45 0.08
CA GLN A 435 8.73 -14.80 1.24
C GLN A 435 7.23 -15.13 1.19
N VAL A 436 6.84 -16.27 1.78
CA VAL A 436 5.45 -16.75 1.75
C VAL A 436 4.56 -15.74 2.46
N PHE A 437 4.96 -15.35 3.66
CA PHE A 437 4.31 -14.33 4.46
C PHE A 437 4.94 -12.96 4.17
N ARG A 438 4.14 -12.03 3.67
CA ARG A 438 4.47 -10.60 3.66
C ARG A 438 4.32 -9.98 5.04
N MET A 439 3.36 -10.49 5.81
CA MET A 439 3.05 -10.03 7.16
C MET A 439 2.48 -11.20 7.96
N VAL A 440 2.91 -11.30 9.22
CA VAL A 440 2.25 -12.11 10.26
C VAL A 440 1.98 -11.19 11.45
N SER A 441 0.71 -11.01 11.78
CA SER A 441 0.26 -10.14 12.86
C SER A 441 -0.50 -10.98 13.91
N PRO A 442 0.19 -11.43 14.98
CA PRO A 442 -0.45 -12.20 16.03
C PRO A 442 -1.40 -11.32 16.84
N ARG A 443 -2.61 -11.81 17.10
CA ARG A 443 -3.59 -11.23 18.03
C ARG A 443 -3.87 -12.24 19.15
N ARG A 444 -4.61 -11.80 20.17
CA ARG A 444 -4.93 -12.66 21.32
C ARG A 444 -5.87 -13.80 20.95
N ASP A 445 -6.84 -13.53 20.08
CA ASP A 445 -7.97 -14.39 19.71
C ASP A 445 -7.89 -14.91 18.26
N LYS A 446 -6.93 -14.42 17.47
CA LYS A 446 -6.75 -14.78 16.06
C LYS A 446 -5.34 -14.45 15.58
N MET A 447 -5.04 -14.80 14.34
CA MET A 447 -3.84 -14.32 13.65
C MET A 447 -4.23 -13.73 12.29
N VAL A 448 -3.64 -12.59 11.94
CA VAL A 448 -3.85 -11.97 10.62
C VAL A 448 -2.58 -12.15 9.82
N ILE A 449 -2.67 -12.72 8.63
CA ILE A 449 -1.51 -12.91 7.75
C ILE A 449 -1.79 -12.33 6.36
N ASN A 450 -0.73 -11.86 5.72
CA ASN A 450 -0.76 -11.43 4.33
C ASN A 450 0.21 -12.30 3.54
N LEU A 451 -0.29 -12.93 2.47
CA LEU A 451 0.50 -13.84 1.64
C LEU A 451 1.07 -13.13 0.42
N HIS A 452 2.24 -13.55 -0.04
CA HIS A 452 2.75 -13.08 -1.31
C HIS A 452 1.90 -13.62 -2.48
N GLU A 453 1.47 -12.73 -3.37
CA GLU A 453 0.51 -13.05 -4.45
C GLU A 453 0.91 -14.26 -5.31
N LYS A 454 2.21 -14.40 -5.60
CA LYS A 454 2.74 -15.50 -6.41
C LYS A 454 2.59 -16.89 -5.76
N VAL A 455 2.54 -16.98 -4.43
CA VAL A 455 2.41 -18.25 -3.71
C VAL A 455 1.00 -18.50 -3.22
N LEU A 456 0.12 -17.49 -3.22
CA LEU A 456 -1.23 -17.54 -2.65
C LEU A 456 -2.00 -18.79 -3.08
N ARG A 457 -2.03 -19.07 -4.38
CA ARG A 457 -2.73 -20.24 -4.94
C ARG A 457 -2.17 -21.56 -4.41
N TRP A 458 -0.85 -21.71 -4.43
CA TRP A 458 -0.16 -22.95 -4.04
C TRP A 458 -0.21 -23.18 -2.54
N PHE A 459 -0.05 -22.12 -1.75
CA PHE A 459 -0.20 -22.14 -0.31
C PHE A 459 -1.62 -22.55 0.10
N LEU A 460 -2.65 -21.95 -0.51
CA LEU A 460 -4.04 -22.32 -0.24
C LEU A 460 -4.34 -23.75 -0.69
N ARG A 461 -3.77 -24.20 -1.81
CA ARG A 461 -3.88 -25.60 -2.25
C ARG A 461 -3.27 -26.56 -1.21
N ALA A 462 -2.06 -26.28 -0.75
CA ALA A 462 -1.34 -27.11 0.23
C ALA A 462 -2.09 -27.21 1.57
N MET A 463 -2.85 -26.17 1.95
CA MET A 463 -3.66 -26.17 3.16
C MET A 463 -4.90 -27.08 3.09
N LEU A 464 -5.37 -27.47 1.90
CA LEU A 464 -6.64 -28.20 1.74
C LEU A 464 -6.41 -29.71 1.83
N ALA A 465 -7.11 -30.39 2.75
CA ALA A 465 -7.04 -31.84 2.90
C ALA A 465 -7.64 -32.57 1.68
N PRO A 466 -6.99 -33.63 1.18
CA PRO A 466 -7.56 -34.48 0.13
C PRO A 466 -8.70 -35.35 0.68
N VAL A 467 -9.62 -35.76 -0.20
CA VAL A 467 -10.76 -36.65 0.14
C VAL A 467 -10.29 -38.04 0.59
N GLN A 468 -9.18 -38.54 0.05
CA GLN A 468 -8.61 -39.82 0.47
C GLN A 468 -7.29 -39.55 1.21
N PRO A 469 -7.18 -39.93 2.48
CA PRO A 469 -5.97 -39.69 3.25
C PRO A 469 -4.85 -40.58 2.71
N HIS A 470 -3.84 -39.97 2.08
CA HIS A 470 -2.58 -40.65 1.82
C HIS A 470 -1.60 -40.38 2.96
N PRO A 471 -0.91 -41.41 3.48
CA PRO A 471 0.15 -41.19 4.45
C PRO A 471 1.21 -40.28 3.82
N GLY A 472 1.31 -39.05 4.32
CA GLY A 472 2.23 -38.02 3.80
C GLY A 472 1.65 -37.01 2.84
N THR A 473 0.32 -36.98 2.60
CA THR A 473 -0.31 -35.90 1.80
C THR A 473 -0.61 -34.63 2.59
N ASP A 474 -0.41 -33.51 1.89
CA ASP A 474 -0.53 -32.12 2.33
C ASP A 474 -2.00 -31.72 2.56
N GLY A 475 -2.25 -31.02 3.66
CA GLY A 475 -3.55 -30.44 3.98
C GLY A 475 -3.86 -30.46 5.48
N LEU A 476 -4.73 -29.55 5.91
CA LEU A 476 -5.22 -29.45 7.30
C LEU A 476 -6.65 -30.02 7.38
N PRO A 477 -6.85 -31.24 7.92
CA PRO A 477 -8.19 -31.81 8.09
C PRO A 477 -9.06 -30.93 8.99
N GLY A 478 -10.33 -30.73 8.61
CA GLY A 478 -11.27 -29.89 9.36
C GLY A 478 -11.12 -28.40 9.07
N LEU A 479 -10.23 -27.98 8.17
CA LEU A 479 -10.14 -26.59 7.73
C LEU A 479 -11.43 -26.17 7.02
N ARG A 480 -11.98 -25.01 7.39
CA ARG A 480 -13.11 -24.36 6.73
C ARG A 480 -12.70 -22.98 6.28
N ILE A 481 -13.06 -22.67 5.03
CA ILE A 481 -12.73 -21.40 4.40
C ILE A 481 -14.01 -20.57 4.30
N VAL A 482 -14.01 -19.40 4.94
CA VAL A 482 -15.16 -18.49 4.96
C VAL A 482 -14.75 -17.17 4.29
N PRO A 483 -15.14 -16.95 3.01
CA PRO A 483 -14.82 -15.70 2.33
C PRO A 483 -15.63 -14.55 2.89
N ARG A 484 -14.95 -13.46 3.26
CA ARG A 484 -15.53 -12.18 3.65
C ARG A 484 -15.33 -11.16 2.55
N GLN A 485 -15.92 -9.97 2.69
CA GLN A 485 -15.82 -8.93 1.66
C GLN A 485 -14.36 -8.60 1.28
N HIS A 486 -13.46 -8.52 2.27
CA HIS A 486 -12.07 -8.08 2.08
C HIS A 486 -11.00 -9.09 2.54
N ALA A 487 -11.40 -10.21 3.14
CA ALA A 487 -10.47 -11.20 3.66
C ALA A 487 -11.02 -12.63 3.52
N LEU A 488 -10.14 -13.61 3.74
CA LEU A 488 -10.51 -15.02 3.84
C LEU A 488 -10.33 -15.48 5.29
N GLU A 489 -11.39 -15.92 5.95
CA GLU A 489 -11.26 -16.56 7.26
C GLU A 489 -10.96 -18.04 7.10
N LEU A 490 -9.95 -18.52 7.82
CA LEU A 490 -9.58 -19.92 7.99
C LEU A 490 -9.99 -20.34 9.40
N ARG A 491 -10.89 -21.33 9.49
CA ARG A 491 -11.43 -21.87 10.74
C ARG A 491 -11.16 -23.36 10.82
N LEU A 492 -11.12 -23.91 12.02
CA LEU A 492 -10.85 -25.34 12.22
C LEU A 492 -12.03 -26.01 12.90
N LEU A 493 -12.49 -27.13 12.35
CA LEU A 493 -13.40 -28.07 13.01
C LEU A 493 -12.61 -29.06 13.87
N ASP A 494 -13.17 -29.46 15.00
CA ASP A 494 -12.65 -30.57 15.81
C ASP A 494 -13.11 -31.94 15.28
N HIS A 495 -12.69 -33.01 15.97
CA HIS A 495 -13.02 -34.39 15.62
C HIS A 495 -14.52 -34.73 15.63
N ASP A 496 -15.33 -33.93 16.32
CA ASP A 496 -16.79 -34.07 16.39
C ASP A 496 -17.49 -33.20 15.34
N SER A 497 -16.71 -32.55 14.46
CA SER A 497 -17.17 -31.58 13.47
C SER A 497 -17.73 -30.28 14.05
N VAL A 498 -17.32 -29.89 15.26
CA VAL A 498 -17.70 -28.62 15.85
C VAL A 498 -16.65 -27.56 15.50
N CYS A 499 -17.08 -26.36 15.11
CA CYS A 499 -16.16 -25.25 14.85
C CYS A 499 -15.49 -24.82 16.15
N THR A 500 -14.17 -24.87 16.16
CA THR A 500 -13.34 -24.43 17.29
C THR A 500 -13.23 -22.90 17.33
N ASP A 501 -12.52 -22.41 18.34
CA ASP A 501 -12.13 -21.00 18.49
C ASP A 501 -10.93 -20.59 17.63
N ALA A 502 -10.37 -21.50 16.83
CA ALA A 502 -9.24 -21.21 15.96
C ALA A 502 -9.66 -20.33 14.78
N LEU A 503 -8.96 -19.20 14.60
CA LEU A 503 -9.20 -18.25 13.53
C LEU A 503 -7.90 -17.66 12.98
N VAL A 504 -7.76 -17.77 11.67
CA VAL A 504 -6.75 -17.02 10.91
C VAL A 504 -7.43 -16.21 9.81
N VAL A 505 -7.02 -14.96 9.66
CA VAL A 505 -7.54 -14.06 8.62
C VAL A 505 -6.45 -13.85 7.58
N LEU A 506 -6.71 -14.28 6.35
CA LEU A 506 -5.89 -13.91 5.19
C LEU A 506 -6.34 -12.56 4.68
N ASP A 507 -5.58 -11.53 5.01
CA ASP A 507 -5.84 -10.18 4.56
C ASP A 507 -5.55 -10.01 3.05
N GLY A 508 -6.37 -9.22 2.37
CA GLY A 508 -6.28 -8.98 0.92
C GLY A 508 -6.91 -10.06 0.03
N VAL A 509 -7.43 -11.16 0.60
CA VAL A 509 -8.08 -12.26 -0.15
C VAL A 509 -9.60 -12.26 0.09
N GLY A 510 -10.28 -11.22 -0.37
CA GLY A 510 -11.74 -11.12 -0.23
C GLY A 510 -12.52 -12.11 -1.10
N ALA A 511 -13.84 -12.17 -0.92
CA ALA A 511 -14.75 -13.10 -1.57
C ALA A 511 -14.71 -13.03 -3.11
N LYS A 512 -14.44 -11.85 -3.67
CA LYS A 512 -14.20 -11.70 -5.11
C LYS A 512 -12.92 -12.43 -5.54
N ARG A 513 -11.80 -12.17 -4.85
CA ARG A 513 -10.51 -12.78 -5.15
C ARG A 513 -10.54 -14.29 -4.95
N TRP A 514 -11.20 -14.76 -3.89
CA TRP A 514 -11.40 -16.18 -3.63
C TRP A 514 -12.14 -16.87 -4.79
N ARG A 515 -13.24 -16.28 -5.29
CA ARG A 515 -13.98 -16.81 -6.45
C ARG A 515 -13.13 -16.92 -7.72
N GLU A 516 -12.14 -16.03 -7.90
CA GLU A 516 -11.22 -16.07 -9.04
C GLU A 516 -10.18 -17.20 -8.91
N ILE A 517 -9.66 -17.45 -7.70
CA ILE A 517 -8.60 -18.44 -7.50
C ILE A 517 -9.12 -19.84 -7.21
N TRP A 518 -10.32 -19.98 -6.66
CA TRP A 518 -10.89 -21.27 -6.24
C TRP A 518 -11.03 -22.29 -7.38
N PRO A 519 -11.57 -21.95 -8.57
CA PRO A 519 -11.66 -22.91 -9.67
C PRO A 519 -10.29 -23.48 -10.03
N ASN A 520 -9.27 -22.61 -10.07
CA ASN A 520 -7.91 -23.01 -10.36
C ASN A 520 -7.30 -23.92 -9.30
N ILE A 521 -7.66 -23.75 -8.02
CA ILE A 521 -7.23 -24.64 -6.95
C ILE A 521 -7.93 -25.99 -7.11
N ARG A 522 -9.26 -25.99 -7.19
CA ARG A 522 -10.12 -27.17 -7.33
C ARG A 522 -9.72 -28.04 -8.54
N ASP A 523 -9.55 -27.41 -9.70
CA ASP A 523 -9.32 -28.13 -10.96
C ASP A 523 -7.86 -28.64 -11.06
N SER A 524 -6.93 -28.05 -10.29
CA SER A 524 -5.50 -28.45 -10.31
C SER A 524 -5.17 -29.75 -9.57
N VAL A 525 -6.17 -30.34 -8.94
CA VAL A 525 -6.05 -31.50 -8.05
C VAL A 525 -6.22 -32.83 -8.82
N HIS A 526 -6.66 -32.77 -10.07
CA HIS A 526 -7.01 -33.94 -10.87
C HIS A 526 -5.85 -34.82 -11.35
N TYR A 527 -4.59 -34.43 -11.15
CA TYR A 527 -3.47 -35.11 -11.82
C TYR A 527 -2.71 -36.16 -11.01
N ASP A 528 -2.65 -36.12 -9.66
CA ASP A 528 -1.87 -37.15 -8.91
C ASP A 528 -2.24 -37.40 -7.43
N SER A 529 -3.06 -36.56 -6.75
CA SER A 529 -3.20 -36.64 -5.28
C SER A 529 -4.63 -36.70 -4.70
N GLY A 530 -5.64 -36.99 -5.53
CA GLY A 530 -7.03 -37.18 -5.11
C GLY A 530 -7.79 -35.86 -4.91
N CYS A 531 -9.10 -35.85 -5.23
CA CYS A 531 -9.93 -34.64 -5.22
C CYS A 531 -9.88 -33.88 -3.88
N VAL A 532 -9.87 -32.55 -3.92
CA VAL A 532 -10.13 -31.69 -2.76
C VAL A 532 -11.60 -31.87 -2.38
N ASP A 533 -11.86 -31.94 -1.09
CA ASP A 533 -13.21 -32.19 -0.60
C ASP A 533 -14.18 -31.05 -1.03
N PRO A 534 -15.22 -31.36 -1.83
CA PRO A 534 -16.15 -30.35 -2.33
C PRO A 534 -16.97 -29.71 -1.20
N GLU A 535 -17.00 -30.32 -0.02
CA GLU A 535 -17.74 -29.87 1.16
C GLU A 535 -17.02 -28.82 2.01
N LEU A 536 -15.74 -28.51 1.75
CA LEU A 536 -14.92 -27.58 2.57
C LEU A 536 -15.49 -26.16 2.69
N MET A 537 -16.35 -25.76 1.75
CA MET A 537 -16.97 -24.44 1.70
C MET A 537 -18.39 -24.41 2.29
N THR A 538 -19.07 -25.55 2.37
CA THR A 538 -20.53 -25.60 2.53
C THR A 538 -20.99 -26.55 3.63
N SER A 539 -20.15 -27.50 4.05
CA SER A 539 -20.52 -28.50 5.05
C SER A 539 -19.96 -28.15 6.42
N PRO A 540 -20.81 -28.07 7.45
CA PRO A 540 -20.36 -27.97 8.83
C PRO A 540 -19.83 -29.32 9.36
N ARG A 541 -19.77 -30.39 8.55
CA ARG A 541 -19.38 -31.74 8.98
C ARG A 541 -18.05 -32.15 8.39
N LEU A 542 -17.27 -32.93 9.15
CA LEU A 542 -16.07 -33.59 8.64
C LEU A 542 -16.47 -34.72 7.67
N SER A 543 -15.81 -34.80 6.53
CA SER A 543 -15.93 -35.99 5.66
C SER A 543 -15.23 -37.21 6.27
N ASN A 544 -15.50 -38.39 5.73
CA ASN A 544 -14.80 -39.62 6.15
C ASN A 544 -13.29 -39.51 5.91
N GLY A 545 -12.90 -38.83 4.83
CA GLY A 545 -11.51 -38.52 4.51
C GLY A 545 -10.87 -37.63 5.56
N GLU A 546 -11.51 -36.53 5.92
CA GLU A 546 -11.03 -35.62 6.96
C GLU A 546 -10.92 -36.34 8.33
N ARG A 547 -11.91 -37.15 8.71
CA ARG A 547 -11.87 -37.92 9.98
C ARG A 547 -10.70 -38.90 10.02
N ALA A 548 -10.42 -39.58 8.92
CA ALA A 548 -9.29 -40.49 8.82
C ALA A 548 -7.96 -39.73 8.77
N GLY A 549 -7.91 -38.61 8.03
CA GLY A 549 -6.76 -37.70 7.96
C GLY A 549 -6.42 -37.07 9.30
N MET A 550 -7.41 -36.72 10.13
CA MET A 550 -7.19 -36.22 11.49
C MET A 550 -6.36 -37.20 12.33
N LYS A 551 -6.61 -38.52 12.23
CA LYS A 551 -5.81 -39.52 12.97
C LYS A 551 -4.34 -39.51 12.54
N PHE A 552 -4.06 -39.25 11.26
CA PHE A 552 -2.70 -39.16 10.74
C PHE A 552 -2.03 -37.82 11.09
N HIS A 553 -2.74 -36.71 10.88
CA HIS A 553 -2.28 -35.35 11.12
C HIS A 553 -1.87 -35.13 12.60
N ARG A 554 -2.56 -35.80 13.53
CA ARG A 554 -2.18 -35.91 14.96
C ARG A 554 -0.73 -36.30 15.20
N HIS A 555 -0.16 -37.12 14.33
CA HIS A 555 1.17 -37.68 14.47
C HIS A 555 2.22 -36.92 13.65
N SER A 556 1.81 -36.13 12.65
CA SER A 556 2.71 -35.51 11.67
C SER A 556 2.88 -34.00 11.83
N CYS A 557 2.00 -33.32 12.58
CA CYS A 557 1.98 -31.85 12.69
C CYS A 557 3.14 -31.22 13.49
N GLY A 558 4.06 -32.03 14.01
CA GLY A 558 5.21 -31.49 14.75
C GLY A 558 4.84 -31.00 16.15
N PRO A 559 5.78 -30.31 16.81
CA PRO A 559 5.53 -29.66 18.09
C PRO A 559 4.70 -28.37 17.93
N ILE A 560 3.38 -28.49 18.04
CA ILE A 560 2.43 -27.41 17.73
C ILE A 560 2.62 -26.13 18.56
N SER A 561 3.06 -26.21 19.82
CA SER A 561 3.33 -25.00 20.60
C SER A 561 4.56 -24.26 20.07
N LEU A 562 5.63 -24.99 19.72
CA LEU A 562 6.83 -24.38 19.14
C LEU A 562 6.58 -23.84 17.73
N GLY A 563 5.78 -24.54 16.91
CA GLY A 563 5.42 -24.08 15.58
C GLY A 563 4.57 -22.82 15.59
N SER A 564 3.51 -22.79 16.40
CA SER A 564 2.67 -21.61 16.63
C SER A 564 3.50 -20.44 17.15
N ALA A 565 4.30 -20.66 18.20
CA ALA A 565 5.08 -19.61 18.81
C ALA A 565 6.17 -19.06 17.86
N PHE A 566 6.78 -19.91 17.02
CA PHE A 566 7.70 -19.47 15.97
C PHE A 566 6.98 -18.68 14.86
N LEU A 567 5.82 -19.12 14.40
CA LEU A 567 5.04 -18.38 13.38
C LEU A 567 4.64 -16.99 13.89
N ARG A 568 4.21 -16.87 15.15
CA ARG A 568 3.90 -15.57 15.76
C ARG A 568 5.12 -14.63 15.83
N ARG A 569 6.33 -15.20 15.70
CA ARG A 569 7.62 -14.51 15.65
C ARG A 569 8.28 -14.59 14.27
N PHE A 570 7.52 -14.91 13.22
CA PHE A 570 8.09 -15.10 11.87
C PHE A 570 8.79 -13.84 11.33
N GLY A 571 8.47 -12.66 11.88
CA GLY A 571 9.21 -11.42 11.62
C GLY A 571 10.72 -11.52 11.87
N LEU A 572 11.14 -12.41 12.78
CA LEU A 572 12.55 -12.74 13.05
C LEU A 572 13.32 -13.14 11.81
N VAL A 573 12.66 -13.80 10.86
CA VAL A 573 13.28 -14.31 9.62
C VAL A 573 12.81 -13.55 8.39
N SER A 574 12.21 -12.36 8.56
CA SER A 574 11.65 -11.57 7.46
C SER A 574 12.68 -11.06 6.45
N CYS A 575 13.93 -10.87 6.88
CA CYS A 575 15.04 -10.49 6.00
C CYS A 575 15.70 -11.69 5.30
N ALA A 576 15.30 -12.93 5.62
CA ALA A 576 15.81 -14.11 4.95
C ALA A 576 15.41 -14.10 3.47
N TYR A 577 16.32 -14.50 2.59
CA TYR A 577 15.99 -14.76 1.19
C TYR A 577 14.99 -15.93 1.08
N ALA A 578 15.21 -16.99 1.87
CA ALA A 578 14.36 -18.17 1.92
C ALA A 578 14.16 -18.67 3.34
N VAL A 579 13.00 -19.28 3.60
CA VAL A 579 12.72 -20.07 4.80
C VAL A 579 12.02 -21.35 4.37
N ASP A 580 12.57 -22.52 4.71
CA ASP A 580 11.86 -23.80 4.60
C ASP A 580 11.51 -24.33 5.99
N VAL A 581 10.38 -25.03 6.11
CA VAL A 581 9.93 -25.61 7.37
C VAL A 581 9.36 -27.00 7.14
N TRP A 582 9.79 -27.96 7.96
CA TRP A 582 9.28 -29.33 7.92
C TRP A 582 9.34 -30.01 9.27
N THR A 583 8.61 -31.12 9.43
CA THR A 583 8.66 -31.94 10.64
C THR A 583 9.68 -33.06 10.49
N GLY A 584 10.40 -33.35 11.58
CA GLY A 584 11.44 -34.38 11.63
C GLY A 584 11.30 -35.27 12.87
N GLY A 585 12.13 -36.32 12.93
CA GLY A 585 12.22 -37.18 14.11
C GLY A 585 10.90 -37.87 14.48
N GLU A 586 10.12 -38.34 13.51
CA GLU A 586 8.74 -38.87 13.69
C GLU A 586 7.73 -37.81 14.15
N GLY A 587 7.82 -36.58 13.63
CA GLY A 587 6.90 -35.50 14.00
C GLY A 587 7.17 -34.89 15.38
N ARG A 588 8.34 -35.13 15.96
CA ARG A 588 8.74 -34.58 17.27
C ARG A 588 9.51 -33.28 17.16
N ASP A 589 10.23 -33.12 16.06
CA ASP A 589 11.06 -31.94 15.82
C ASP A 589 10.43 -31.08 14.72
N LEU A 590 10.51 -29.76 14.87
CA LEU A 590 10.21 -28.79 13.82
C LEU A 590 11.53 -28.24 13.32
N HIS A 591 11.82 -28.44 12.04
CA HIS A 591 13.02 -27.90 11.41
C HIS A 591 12.70 -26.61 10.69
N VAL A 592 13.48 -25.57 10.94
CA VAL A 592 13.44 -24.31 10.19
C VAL A 592 14.80 -24.08 9.56
N GLU A 593 14.84 -24.00 8.23
CA GLU A 593 16.05 -23.76 7.46
C GLU A 593 15.99 -22.40 6.78
N ILE A 594 17.09 -21.64 6.87
CA ILE A 594 17.13 -20.23 6.51
C ILE A 594 18.26 -20.02 5.49
N ASP A 595 17.93 -19.44 4.33
CA ASP A 595 18.92 -18.99 3.33
C ASP A 595 19.06 -17.47 3.38
N GLN A 596 20.31 -16.99 3.45
CA GLN A 596 20.67 -15.56 3.45
C GLN A 596 19.74 -14.71 4.35
N GLY A 597 19.80 -14.96 5.66
CA GLY A 597 19.01 -14.28 6.68
C GLY A 597 19.82 -14.09 7.96
N PRO A 598 19.17 -13.84 9.11
CA PRO A 598 19.87 -13.68 10.38
C PRO A 598 20.64 -14.93 10.75
N SER A 599 21.75 -14.76 11.46
CA SER A 599 22.53 -15.89 11.95
C SER A 599 21.73 -16.70 12.97
N ILE A 600 21.98 -18.01 13.03
CA ILE A 600 21.32 -18.88 14.02
C ILE A 600 21.58 -18.40 15.46
N PRO A 601 22.79 -17.98 15.87
CA PRO A 601 23.00 -17.37 17.18
C PRO A 601 22.10 -16.16 17.44
N THR A 602 22.00 -15.22 16.48
CA THR A 602 21.11 -14.05 16.59
C THR A 602 19.65 -14.45 16.80
N LEU A 603 19.19 -15.48 16.10
CA LEU A 603 17.83 -16.00 16.27
C LEU A 603 17.61 -16.65 17.62
N LEU A 604 18.58 -17.41 18.13
CA LEU A 604 18.48 -18.03 19.45
C LEU A 604 18.42 -16.97 20.55
N ASP A 605 19.24 -15.92 20.45
CA ASP A 605 19.22 -14.80 21.39
C ASP A 605 17.87 -14.09 21.38
N ALA A 606 17.31 -13.85 20.19
CA ALA A 606 15.98 -13.26 20.04
C ALA A 606 14.86 -14.17 20.58
N LEU A 607 14.98 -15.49 20.38
CA LEU A 607 14.05 -16.49 20.94
C LEU A 607 14.22 -16.70 22.45
N ALA A 608 15.33 -16.26 23.04
CA ALA A 608 15.58 -16.28 24.48
C ALA A 608 15.06 -15.03 25.21
N ASP A 609 14.76 -13.95 24.48
CA ASP A 609 14.37 -12.66 25.07
C ASP A 609 13.07 -12.79 25.90
N PRO A 610 12.98 -12.21 27.10
CA PRO A 610 11.80 -12.36 27.98
C PRO A 610 10.55 -11.62 27.50
N VAL A 611 10.68 -10.64 26.59
CA VAL A 611 9.56 -9.88 26.01
C VAL A 611 9.11 -10.50 24.69
N PHE A 612 10.05 -11.11 23.98
CA PHE A 612 9.90 -11.43 22.56
C PHE A 612 10.19 -12.88 22.21
N GLY A 613 10.92 -13.57 23.07
CA GLY A 613 11.28 -14.96 22.94
C GLY A 613 10.17 -15.92 23.34
N LEU A 614 10.50 -17.20 23.30
CA LEU A 614 9.60 -18.32 23.61
C LEU A 614 9.49 -18.60 25.12
N VAL A 615 10.16 -17.79 25.94
CA VAL A 615 10.53 -18.14 27.31
C VAL A 615 9.50 -17.65 28.33
N ASP A 616 8.72 -18.60 28.82
CA ASP A 616 8.09 -18.54 30.14
C ASP A 616 8.67 -19.70 30.99
N GLY A 617 9.94 -19.56 31.39
CA GLY A 617 10.71 -20.49 32.26
C GLY A 617 10.87 -21.95 31.78
N SER A 618 10.26 -22.30 30.65
CA SER A 618 9.93 -23.68 30.30
C SER A 618 10.47 -24.10 28.93
N VAL A 619 11.37 -23.28 28.37
CA VAL A 619 12.05 -23.57 27.10
C VAL A 619 13.56 -23.57 27.35
N SER A 620 14.24 -24.67 27.01
CA SER A 620 15.70 -24.75 27.06
C SER A 620 16.32 -24.59 25.69
N ILE A 621 17.23 -23.63 25.58
CA ILE A 621 18.01 -23.39 24.37
C ILE A 621 19.36 -24.09 24.53
N MET A 622 19.62 -25.07 23.66
CA MET A 622 20.89 -25.80 23.63
C MET A 622 21.86 -25.09 22.68
N HIS A 623 22.96 -24.58 23.25
CA HIS A 623 23.99 -23.72 22.62
C HIS A 623 24.78 -24.44 21.47
N PRO A 624 25.47 -23.70 20.56
CA PRO A 624 25.85 -24.05 19.20
C PRO A 624 27.09 -24.96 19.04
N SER A 625 27.53 -25.67 20.09
CA SER A 625 28.55 -26.72 19.90
C SER A 625 27.99 -27.96 19.18
N GLN A 626 26.67 -28.05 19.02
CA GLN A 626 26.01 -29.06 18.21
C GLN A 626 25.80 -28.57 16.77
N ARG A 627 25.91 -29.50 15.81
CA ARG A 627 25.72 -29.24 14.36
C ARG A 627 24.40 -28.53 14.02
N HIS A 628 23.38 -28.64 14.89
CA HIS A 628 22.10 -27.97 14.75
C HIS A 628 21.59 -27.48 16.11
N PRO A 629 21.53 -26.16 16.35
CA PRO A 629 20.97 -25.61 17.59
C PRO A 629 19.51 -26.00 17.78
N ARG A 630 19.12 -26.21 19.05
CA ARG A 630 17.79 -26.71 19.41
C ARG A 630 17.16 -25.84 20.49
N VAL A 631 15.89 -25.54 20.30
CA VAL A 631 15.02 -24.91 21.29
C VAL A 631 14.00 -25.98 21.73
N GLN A 632 14.12 -26.46 22.96
CA GLN A 632 13.30 -27.54 23.50
C GLN A 632 12.20 -26.99 24.40
N ASP A 633 10.98 -27.44 24.21
CA ASP A 633 9.90 -27.17 25.16
C ASP A 633 9.98 -28.18 26.31
N GLN A 634 10.31 -27.70 27.51
CA GLN A 634 10.37 -28.48 28.73
C GLN A 634 9.00 -28.66 29.37
N ARG A 635 7.96 -27.96 28.91
CA ARG A 635 6.60 -28.28 29.29
C ARG A 635 6.31 -29.68 28.79
N VAL A 636 6.37 -30.64 29.70
CA VAL A 636 5.77 -31.97 29.52
C VAL A 636 4.24 -31.85 29.60
N VAL A 637 3.67 -30.74 29.11
CA VAL A 637 2.25 -30.69 28.84
C VAL A 637 2.09 -31.48 27.56
N PRO A 638 1.25 -32.52 27.55
CA PRO A 638 0.97 -33.22 26.33
C PRO A 638 0.22 -32.24 25.41
N ASP A 639 0.96 -31.52 24.57
CA ASP A 639 0.46 -30.91 23.33
C ASP A 639 -0.01 -31.99 22.32
N ARG A 640 -0.29 -33.20 22.82
CA ARG A 640 -0.79 -34.33 22.09
C ARG A 640 -2.26 -34.07 21.83
N TYR A 641 -2.58 -33.91 20.56
CA TYR A 641 -3.88 -34.30 20.06
C TYR A 641 -3.95 -35.86 20.11
N ILE A 642 -4.07 -36.37 21.35
CA ILE A 642 -4.45 -37.69 21.89
C ILE A 642 -4.11 -38.94 21.03
N GLY A 643 -3.26 -39.83 21.57
CA GLY A 643 -3.16 -41.22 21.09
C GLY A 643 -2.00 -42.10 21.58
N ARG A 644 -0.89 -41.55 22.12
CA ARG A 644 0.18 -42.38 22.71
C ARG A 644 0.10 -42.31 24.24
N GLU A 645 0.04 -43.45 24.90
CA GLU A 645 0.01 -43.56 26.38
C GLU A 645 1.39 -43.32 27.01
N ASN A 646 2.48 -43.53 26.26
CA ASN A 646 3.83 -43.41 26.79
C ASN A 646 4.42 -42.01 26.55
N PRO A 647 4.96 -41.32 27.58
CA PRO A 647 5.68 -40.05 27.38
C PRO A 647 6.87 -40.26 26.44
N PRO A 648 7.17 -39.29 25.56
CA PRO A 648 8.27 -39.45 24.63
C PRO A 648 9.58 -39.46 25.42
N ARG A 649 10.53 -40.34 25.05
CA ARG A 649 11.85 -40.42 25.71
C ARG A 649 12.66 -39.12 25.62
N ARG A 650 12.26 -38.17 24.76
CA ARG A 650 12.90 -36.86 24.54
C ARG A 650 11.83 -35.79 24.30
N PRO A 651 12.03 -34.55 24.79
CA PRO A 651 11.10 -33.44 24.59
C PRO A 651 11.07 -32.98 23.12
N PRO A 652 9.95 -32.37 22.68
CA PRO A 652 9.85 -31.74 21.37
C PRO A 652 10.87 -30.61 21.20
N ALA A 653 11.35 -30.40 19.97
CA ALA A 653 12.33 -29.35 19.69
C ALA A 653 12.07 -28.60 18.39
N LEU A 654 12.39 -27.31 18.39
CA LEU A 654 12.60 -26.48 17.21
C LEU A 654 14.08 -26.51 16.88
N ILE A 655 14.41 -26.94 15.66
CA ILE A 655 15.77 -27.12 15.15
C ILE A 655 16.02 -26.06 14.08
N LEU A 656 16.91 -25.12 14.37
CA LEU A 656 17.25 -24.04 13.45
C LEU A 656 18.48 -24.42 12.62
N ARG A 657 18.43 -24.16 11.31
CA ARG A 657 19.50 -24.48 10.35
C ARG A 657 19.76 -23.30 9.43
N GLN A 658 21.03 -23.06 9.14
CA GLN A 658 21.43 -22.20 8.03
C GLN A 658 21.65 -23.07 6.80
N LEU A 659 21.11 -22.68 5.65
CA LEU A 659 21.39 -23.36 4.39
C LEU A 659 22.88 -23.15 4.04
N ASP A 660 23.62 -24.25 3.89
CA ASP A 660 25.04 -24.19 3.56
C ASP A 660 25.21 -23.77 2.08
N PRO A 661 25.88 -22.63 1.79
CA PRO A 661 26.11 -22.18 0.43
C PRO A 661 26.86 -23.19 -0.43
N SER A 662 27.66 -24.07 0.17
CA SER A 662 28.44 -25.11 -0.53
C SER A 662 27.60 -26.31 -0.97
N THR A 663 26.46 -26.53 -0.31
CA THR A 663 25.47 -27.55 -0.73
C THR A 663 24.60 -27.08 -1.89
N ARG A 664 24.79 -25.83 -2.36
CA ARG A 664 24.20 -25.36 -3.60
C ARG A 664 24.86 -26.15 -4.74
N PRO A 665 24.12 -26.95 -5.53
CA PRO A 665 24.70 -27.52 -6.74
C PRO A 665 25.21 -26.35 -7.60
N SER A 666 26.40 -26.42 -8.20
CA SER A 666 26.86 -25.31 -9.06
C SER A 666 25.81 -25.06 -10.14
N ALA A 667 25.54 -23.80 -10.49
CA ALA A 667 24.55 -23.46 -11.51
C ALA A 667 24.75 -24.36 -12.74
N MET A 668 23.73 -25.11 -13.14
CA MET A 668 23.83 -25.87 -14.39
C MET A 668 24.13 -24.86 -15.50
N PRO A 669 25.13 -25.11 -16.35
CA PRO A 669 25.45 -24.21 -17.45
C PRO A 669 24.18 -24.00 -18.28
N SER A 670 23.87 -22.73 -18.54
CA SER A 670 22.72 -22.34 -19.36
C SER A 670 22.70 -23.18 -20.64
N PRO A 671 21.56 -23.79 -21.02
CA PRO A 671 21.49 -24.50 -22.28
C PRO A 671 21.82 -23.52 -23.40
N VAL A 672 22.86 -23.83 -24.16
CA VAL A 672 23.18 -23.12 -25.40
C VAL A 672 22.00 -23.38 -26.33
N ILE A 673 21.18 -22.36 -26.55
CA ILE A 673 20.11 -22.39 -27.54
C ILE A 673 20.80 -22.20 -28.89
N SER A 674 21.01 -23.30 -29.61
CA SER A 674 21.38 -23.32 -31.03
C SER A 674 20.16 -23.12 -31.92
#